data_AF-F0VPY3-F1
#
_entry.id   AF-F0VPY3-F1
#
_cell.length_a   1.000
_cell.length_b   1.000
_cell.length_c   1.000
_cell.angle_alpha   90.00
_cell.angle_beta   90.00
_cell.angle_gamma   90.00
#
_symmetry.space_group_name_H-M   'P 1'
#
loop_
_entity.id
_entity.type
_entity.pdbx_description
1 polymer ?
#
loop_
_entity_poly.entity_id
_entity_poly.type
_entity_poly.pdbx_seq_one_letter_code
_entity_poly.pdbx_strand_id
1 'polypeptide(L)'
;MKQRDEAIKDAAARYGVAQEEVRQKIDKLGRLRTFTAEQQAANNALLKELHQLEKKIEKFRGEFADAKTRLAIVHEAGEEVRAQLSAATACMSKNKSEIDHLTALLETKRQALAALTQRCAQAKSKMKKELLNSKEKDDGLHQAEAFCKHIETTYENLEKQVKKGREELFEASQNYSAQETLNQTTNSEINSSQAALRNLGLQLQKLDQERQRQQELLYAVEFQSQLMQRKVARAAGHRGVAEKKDLQAKIAKLEIILTQQCQQCQMLNTQTKRLESELRKSQRAFQRRESEASALENNVADSRLECEFLKREVLNTQKEKELVGVQQDTLKLDVRRLREQLREQTEALTAAENEKLQSQHTIEEEILKAEHRLELAKTAARAVDEERHRLALEASNRKAKITNLQSKYAVVVQKIHLEEGDGGGERSQAYYIIKAGQEKEELQRIGDELDQRIRDAESESRSLSLTLDQLRAANGQFRRALSEESSFVQNQKEVRDDLEKQVKDARDAVFDKKERLRGLQEELSAERERFHEAERFFHTLRTRKQESIATLEGLRREVESQQEKLRRAVDRHKRAVKLARKKKLLPPAKPVSSPSSRPTSPPSSLGFNPTLQTNLEMEPHLESLRHHLQALRASLA
;
A
#
# COMPACT_ATOMS: atom_id res chain seq x y z
N MET A 1 -57.80 -38.55 8.32
CA MET A 1 -57.87 -37.18 8.88
C MET A 1 -56.77 -36.99 9.91
N LYS A 2 -56.94 -37.38 11.19
CA LYS A 2 -55.96 -37.11 12.29
C LYS A 2 -54.47 -37.22 11.94
N GLN A 3 -54.00 -38.36 11.40
CA GLN A 3 -52.59 -38.54 11.00
C GLN A 3 -52.10 -37.52 9.94
N ARG A 4 -52.99 -37.03 9.08
CA ARG A 4 -52.69 -36.01 8.06
C ARG A 4 -52.56 -34.63 8.72
N ASP A 5 -53.39 -34.35 9.72
CA ASP A 5 -53.35 -33.11 10.52
C ASP A 5 -52.10 -33.06 11.41
N GLU A 6 -51.66 -34.21 11.96
CA GLU A 6 -50.39 -34.36 12.68
C GLU A 6 -49.19 -34.17 11.74
N ALA A 7 -49.17 -34.81 10.57
CA ALA A 7 -48.11 -34.60 9.58
C ALA A 7 -48.01 -33.14 9.09
N ILE A 8 -49.14 -32.43 8.97
CA ILE A 8 -49.16 -31.00 8.64
C ILE A 8 -48.60 -30.15 9.79
N LYS A 9 -48.91 -30.47 11.05
CA LYS A 9 -48.32 -29.80 12.23
C LYS A 9 -46.81 -30.01 12.32
N ASP A 10 -46.33 -31.23 12.10
CA ASP A 10 -44.89 -31.54 12.06
C ASP A 10 -44.18 -30.83 10.92
N ALA A 11 -44.80 -30.77 9.73
CA ALA A 11 -44.27 -30.01 8.60
C ALA A 11 -44.22 -28.49 8.89
N ALA A 12 -45.26 -27.95 9.52
CA ALA A 12 -45.30 -26.53 9.92
C ALA A 12 -44.26 -26.21 11.01
N ALA A 13 -44.04 -27.10 11.98
CA ALA A 13 -43.01 -26.94 13.00
C ALA A 13 -41.59 -26.96 12.38
N ARG A 14 -41.32 -27.91 11.48
CA ARG A 14 -40.05 -27.98 10.73
C ARG A 14 -39.84 -26.75 9.85
N TYR A 15 -40.90 -26.25 9.21
CA TYR A 15 -40.86 -25.01 8.42
C TYR A 15 -40.55 -23.79 9.30
N GLY A 16 -41.16 -23.68 10.48
CA GLY A 16 -40.87 -22.62 11.46
C GLY A 16 -39.40 -22.60 11.87
N VAL A 17 -38.83 -23.75 12.26
CA VAL A 17 -37.40 -23.87 12.61
C VAL A 17 -36.51 -23.48 11.42
N ALA A 18 -36.82 -23.96 10.21
CA ALA A 18 -36.07 -23.59 9.00
C ALA A 18 -36.17 -22.08 8.68
N GLN A 19 -37.32 -21.46 8.92
CA GLN A 19 -37.55 -20.03 8.72
C GLN A 19 -36.78 -19.18 9.74
N GLU A 20 -36.70 -19.63 11.00
CA GLU A 20 -35.88 -19.00 12.04
C GLU A 20 -34.38 -19.16 11.78
N GLU A 21 -33.92 -20.33 11.31
CA GLU A 21 -32.54 -20.51 10.84
C GLU A 21 -32.18 -19.57 9.68
N VAL A 22 -33.06 -19.44 8.69
CA VAL A 22 -32.88 -18.51 7.56
C VAL A 22 -32.81 -17.07 8.07
N ARG A 23 -33.69 -16.69 9.01
CA ARG A 23 -33.69 -15.35 9.63
C ARG A 23 -32.38 -15.08 10.39
N GLN A 24 -31.91 -16.03 11.20
CA GLN A 24 -30.60 -15.93 11.88
C GLN A 24 -29.42 -15.86 10.89
N LYS A 25 -29.47 -16.59 9.77
CA LYS A 25 -28.44 -16.51 8.71
C LYS A 25 -28.47 -15.15 8.00
N ILE A 26 -29.65 -14.58 7.75
CA ILE A 26 -29.82 -13.22 7.21
C ILE A 26 -29.28 -12.17 8.20
N ASP A 27 -29.59 -12.28 9.49
CA ASP A 27 -29.09 -11.35 10.51
C ASP A 27 -27.56 -11.43 10.67
N LYS A 28 -26.99 -12.65 10.61
CA LYS A 28 -25.53 -12.85 10.59
C LYS A 28 -24.89 -12.25 9.33
N LEU A 29 -25.51 -12.43 8.15
CA LEU A 29 -25.05 -11.78 6.91
C LEU A 29 -25.17 -10.25 6.97
N GLY A 30 -26.20 -9.71 7.62
CA GLY A 30 -26.35 -8.28 7.88
C GLY A 30 -25.20 -7.74 8.71
N ARG A 31 -24.91 -8.38 9.86
CA ARG A 31 -23.78 -8.02 10.75
C ARG A 31 -22.41 -8.15 10.06
N LEU A 32 -22.22 -9.17 9.23
CA LEU A 32 -20.99 -9.34 8.45
C LEU A 32 -20.87 -8.22 7.39
N ARG A 33 -21.96 -7.84 6.72
CA ARG A 33 -21.97 -6.73 5.77
C ARG A 33 -21.62 -5.39 6.44
N THR A 34 -22.24 -5.06 7.57
CA THR A 34 -21.91 -3.82 8.31
C THR A 34 -20.45 -3.83 8.78
N PHE A 35 -19.97 -4.94 9.33
CA PHE A 35 -18.56 -5.09 9.73
C PHE A 35 -17.60 -4.91 8.53
N THR A 36 -17.89 -5.51 7.37
CA THR A 36 -17.05 -5.30 6.17
C THR A 36 -17.07 -3.86 5.67
N ALA A 37 -18.21 -3.15 5.77
CA ALA A 37 -18.32 -1.74 5.41
C ALA A 37 -17.54 -0.84 6.38
N GLU A 38 -17.60 -1.12 7.69
CA GLU A 38 -16.81 -0.44 8.72
C GLU A 38 -15.30 -0.65 8.50
N GLN A 39 -14.87 -1.88 8.21
CA GLN A 39 -13.47 -2.19 7.89
C GLN A 39 -13.01 -1.50 6.59
N GLN A 40 -13.85 -1.43 5.56
CA GLN A 40 -13.55 -0.67 4.34
C GLN A 40 -13.46 0.85 4.61
N ALA A 41 -14.32 1.39 5.47
CA ALA A 41 -14.25 2.80 5.88
C ALA A 41 -12.98 3.10 6.69
N ALA A 42 -12.62 2.22 7.64
CA ALA A 42 -11.39 2.33 8.43
C ALA A 42 -10.13 2.26 7.55
N ASN A 43 -10.06 1.28 6.62
CA ASN A 43 -8.96 1.19 5.66
C ASN A 43 -8.88 2.43 4.76
N ASN A 44 -10.00 2.98 4.30
CA ASN A 44 -10.03 4.22 3.53
C ASN A 44 -9.60 5.45 4.35
N ALA A 45 -9.82 5.47 5.67
CA ALA A 45 -9.30 6.50 6.56
C ALA A 45 -7.77 6.37 6.73
N LEU A 46 -7.27 5.16 7.00
CA LEU A 46 -5.83 4.88 7.11
C LEU A 46 -5.07 5.18 5.82
N LEU A 47 -5.64 4.89 4.65
CA LEU A 47 -5.04 5.27 3.35
C LEU A 47 -4.95 6.79 3.18
N LYS A 48 -5.95 7.57 3.65
CA LYS A 48 -5.89 9.03 3.63
C LYS A 48 -4.82 9.56 4.60
N GLU A 49 -4.67 8.96 5.77
CA GLU A 49 -3.61 9.34 6.73
C GLU A 49 -2.21 9.01 6.20
N LEU A 50 -2.01 7.81 5.64
CA LEU A 50 -0.78 7.43 4.95
C LEU A 50 -0.43 8.44 3.86
N HIS A 51 -1.38 8.81 3.01
CA HIS A 51 -1.13 9.75 1.92
C HIS A 51 -0.84 11.19 2.41
N GLN A 52 -1.34 11.58 3.59
CA GLN A 52 -0.94 12.84 4.24
C GLN A 52 0.47 12.75 4.86
N LEU A 53 0.85 11.58 5.40
CA LEU A 53 2.20 11.34 5.94
C LEU A 53 3.25 11.28 4.83
N GLU A 54 2.95 10.65 3.70
CA GLU A 54 3.77 10.64 2.48
C GLU A 54 4.09 12.07 2.02
N LYS A 55 3.06 12.92 1.88
CA LYS A 55 3.23 14.34 1.51
C LYS A 55 4.03 15.14 2.52
N LYS A 56 3.95 14.82 3.82
CA LYS A 56 4.79 15.43 4.86
C LYS A 56 6.25 14.95 4.73
N ILE A 57 6.49 13.67 4.46
CA ILE A 57 7.83 13.10 4.23
C ILE A 57 8.47 13.71 2.99
N GLU A 58 7.73 13.90 1.90
CA GLU A 58 8.25 14.56 0.69
C GLU A 58 8.62 16.02 0.93
N LYS A 59 7.80 16.77 1.69
CA LYS A 59 8.16 18.13 2.13
C LYS A 59 9.44 18.14 2.96
N PHE A 60 9.56 17.29 3.98
CA PHE A 60 10.77 17.22 4.80
C PHE A 60 12.01 16.76 3.99
N ARG A 61 11.85 15.90 2.98
CA ARG A 61 12.94 15.54 2.06
C ARG A 61 13.38 16.74 1.21
N GLY A 62 12.45 17.56 0.73
CA GLY A 62 12.74 18.81 0.03
C GLY A 62 13.46 19.82 0.93
N GLU A 63 12.90 20.11 2.11
CA GLU A 63 13.50 21.00 3.10
C GLU A 63 14.91 20.56 3.52
N PHE A 64 15.14 19.25 3.68
CA PHE A 64 16.46 18.69 3.97
C PHE A 64 17.43 18.83 2.80
N ALA A 65 16.98 18.65 1.55
CA ALA A 65 17.80 18.88 0.36
C ALA A 65 18.21 20.37 0.27
N ASP A 66 17.27 21.30 0.50
CA ASP A 66 17.53 22.74 0.50
C ASP A 66 18.38 23.22 1.68
N ALA A 67 18.32 22.54 2.82
CA ALA A 67 19.22 22.77 3.95
C ALA A 67 20.64 22.27 3.63
N LYS A 68 20.76 21.11 2.95
CA LYS A 68 22.04 20.53 2.54
C LYS A 68 22.74 21.37 1.47
N THR A 69 22.02 21.91 0.48
CA THR A 69 22.59 22.83 -0.52
C THR A 69 23.02 24.15 0.13
N ARG A 70 22.21 24.73 1.02
CA ARG A 70 22.60 25.91 1.80
C ARG A 70 23.86 25.68 2.65
N LEU A 71 23.98 24.51 3.29
CA LEU A 71 25.16 24.17 4.08
C LEU A 71 26.42 24.00 3.21
N ALA A 72 26.29 23.44 2.00
CA ALA A 72 27.39 23.37 1.04
C ALA A 72 27.88 24.77 0.61
N ILE A 73 26.95 25.68 0.27
CA ILE A 73 27.28 27.07 -0.09
C ILE A 73 27.99 27.81 1.06
N VAL A 74 27.51 27.64 2.31
CA VAL A 74 28.16 28.22 3.49
C VAL A 74 29.54 27.61 3.75
N HIS A 75 29.73 26.32 3.49
CA HIS A 75 31.03 25.67 3.60
C HIS A 75 32.03 26.20 2.57
N GLU A 76 31.63 26.30 1.30
CA GLU A 76 32.44 26.87 0.22
C GLU A 76 32.83 28.32 0.52
N ALA A 77 31.88 29.18 0.93
CA ALA A 77 32.17 30.54 1.37
C ALA A 77 33.13 30.58 2.59
N GLY A 78 33.00 29.63 3.52
CA GLY A 78 33.90 29.48 4.67
C GLY A 78 35.32 29.00 4.28
N GLU A 79 35.49 28.30 3.16
CA GLU A 79 36.79 27.97 2.59
C GLU A 79 37.40 29.18 1.86
N GLU A 80 36.60 29.94 1.11
CA GLU A 80 37.04 31.19 0.47
C GLU A 80 37.54 32.22 1.50
N VAL A 81 36.82 32.44 2.59
CA VAL A 81 37.26 33.34 3.68
C VAL A 81 38.53 32.82 4.36
N ARG A 82 38.69 31.51 4.56
CA ARG A 82 39.94 30.92 5.08
C ARG A 82 41.12 31.13 4.12
N ALA A 83 40.91 31.01 2.82
CA ALA A 83 41.92 31.29 1.80
C ALA A 83 42.29 32.79 1.75
N GLN A 84 41.31 33.68 1.87
CA GLN A 84 41.56 35.13 1.95
C GLN A 84 42.35 35.51 3.21
N LEU A 85 42.02 34.92 4.37
CA LEU A 85 42.73 35.15 5.63
C LEU A 85 44.18 34.64 5.56
N SER A 86 44.43 33.48 4.94
CA SER A 86 45.79 32.97 4.77
C SER A 86 46.63 33.84 3.81
N ALA A 87 46.02 34.34 2.72
CA ALA A 87 46.67 35.28 1.80
C ALA A 87 46.96 36.65 2.48
N ALA A 88 46.02 37.17 3.27
CA ALA A 88 46.23 38.39 4.06
C ALA A 88 47.35 38.21 5.10
N THR A 89 47.41 37.05 5.76
CA THR A 89 48.48 36.71 6.71
C THR A 89 49.85 36.65 6.02
N ALA A 90 49.92 36.04 4.83
CA ALA A 90 51.15 36.00 4.02
C ALA A 90 51.58 37.39 3.51
N CYS A 91 50.62 38.27 3.19
CA CYS A 91 50.89 39.67 2.85
C CYS A 91 51.44 40.44 4.06
N MET A 92 50.83 40.28 5.23
CA MET A 92 51.32 40.88 6.48
C MET A 92 52.73 40.41 6.85
N SER A 93 53.09 39.13 6.61
CA SER A 93 54.47 38.67 6.83
C SER A 93 55.47 39.29 5.85
N LYS A 94 55.08 39.52 4.59
CA LYS A 94 55.93 40.23 3.61
C LYS A 94 56.15 41.68 4.02
N ASN A 95 55.09 42.42 4.29
CA ASN A 95 55.16 43.82 4.74
C ASN A 95 55.99 43.94 6.02
N LYS A 96 55.88 42.97 6.94
CA LYS A 96 56.73 42.93 8.13
C LYS A 96 58.21 42.76 7.79
N SER A 97 58.56 41.83 6.89
CA SER A 97 59.95 41.67 6.44
C SER A 97 60.51 42.88 5.67
N GLU A 98 59.65 43.62 4.96
CA GLU A 98 60.02 44.89 4.32
C GLU A 98 60.25 46.01 5.35
N ILE A 99 59.42 46.09 6.40
CA ILE A 99 59.62 47.02 7.52
C ILE A 99 60.92 46.68 8.27
N ASP A 100 61.17 45.40 8.56
CA ASP A 100 62.40 44.95 9.23
C ASP A 100 63.66 45.25 8.38
N HIS A 101 63.55 45.19 7.04
CA HIS A 101 64.61 45.60 6.12
C HIS A 101 64.82 47.13 6.12
N LEU A 102 63.74 47.91 6.07
CA LEU A 102 63.80 49.38 6.06
C LEU A 102 64.31 49.96 7.39
N THR A 103 64.00 49.33 8.53
CA THR A 103 64.51 49.75 9.84
C THR A 103 66.01 49.48 9.96
N ALA A 104 66.51 48.32 9.52
CA ALA A 104 67.94 48.04 9.43
C ALA A 104 68.67 49.04 8.50
N LEU A 105 68.04 49.43 7.39
CA LEU A 105 68.59 50.43 6.47
C LEU A 105 68.58 51.86 7.07
N LEU A 106 67.62 52.18 7.94
CA LEU A 106 67.63 53.42 8.74
C LEU A 106 68.71 53.42 9.83
N GLU A 107 68.95 52.30 10.51
CA GLU A 107 69.99 52.19 11.54
C GLU A 107 71.39 52.34 10.96
N THR A 108 71.69 51.69 9.84
CA THR A 108 72.98 51.87 9.13
C THR A 108 73.18 53.32 8.67
N LYS A 109 72.14 54.02 8.20
CA LYS A 109 72.21 55.46 7.88
C LYS A 109 72.42 56.34 9.12
N ARG A 110 71.82 56.01 10.26
CA ARG A 110 72.06 56.70 11.55
C ARG A 110 73.50 56.51 12.03
N GLN A 111 74.06 55.30 11.94
CA GLN A 111 75.45 55.02 12.29
C GLN A 111 76.43 55.81 11.40
N ALA A 112 76.15 55.91 10.09
CA ALA A 112 76.95 56.74 9.17
C ALA A 112 76.90 58.24 9.51
N LEU A 113 75.73 58.76 9.91
CA LEU A 113 75.58 60.16 10.38
C LEU A 113 76.34 60.42 11.69
N ALA A 114 76.35 59.46 12.62
CA ALA A 114 77.14 59.56 13.86
C ALA A 114 78.65 59.59 13.60
N ALA A 115 79.14 58.79 12.65
CA ALA A 115 80.56 58.80 12.25
C ALA A 115 80.96 60.13 11.58
N LEU A 116 80.07 60.74 10.78
CA LEU A 116 80.30 62.05 10.17
C LEU A 116 80.32 63.19 11.20
N THR A 117 79.40 63.21 12.17
CA THR A 117 79.41 64.23 13.22
C THR A 117 80.61 64.11 14.15
N GLN A 118 81.09 62.89 14.45
CA GLN A 118 82.32 62.66 15.19
C GLN A 118 83.57 63.21 14.45
N ARG A 119 83.67 63.01 13.13
CA ARG A 119 84.74 63.62 12.30
C ARG A 119 84.69 65.15 12.33
N CYS A 120 83.52 65.76 12.24
CA CYS A 120 83.37 67.22 12.33
C CYS A 120 83.76 67.79 13.71
N ALA A 121 83.53 67.05 14.81
CA ALA A 121 83.97 67.46 16.15
C ALA A 121 85.51 67.41 16.28
N GLN A 122 86.16 66.38 15.73
CA GLN A 122 87.62 66.25 15.74
C GLN A 122 88.30 67.36 14.91
N ALA A 123 87.72 67.77 13.78
CA ALA A 123 88.21 68.91 13.00
C ALA A 123 88.16 70.23 13.79
N LYS A 124 87.05 70.51 14.50
CA LYS A 124 86.92 71.70 15.36
C LYS A 124 87.91 71.71 16.54
N SER A 125 88.32 70.54 17.04
CA SER A 125 89.33 70.44 18.12
C SER A 125 90.74 70.77 17.65
N LYS A 126 91.10 70.42 16.40
CA LYS A 126 92.41 70.75 15.82
C LYS A 126 92.54 72.26 15.53
N MET A 127 91.51 72.85 14.94
CA MET A 127 91.45 74.29 14.64
C MET A 127 91.53 75.19 15.89
N LYS A 128 91.16 74.70 17.09
CA LYS A 128 91.34 75.40 18.37
C LYS A 128 92.76 75.32 18.95
N LYS A 129 93.59 74.37 18.52
CA LYS A 129 94.98 74.22 19.00
C LYS A 129 95.99 75.02 18.19
N GLU A 130 95.69 75.30 16.92
CA GLU A 130 96.56 76.10 16.05
C GLU A 130 96.36 77.62 16.23
N LEU A 131 95.33 78.06 16.96
CA LEU A 131 95.03 79.47 17.23
C LEU A 131 95.78 80.08 18.44
N LEU A 132 96.60 79.29 19.15
CA LEU A 132 97.16 79.67 20.47
C LEU A 132 98.70 79.73 20.51
N ASN A 133 99.39 79.53 19.38
CA ASN A 133 100.85 79.62 19.26
C ASN A 133 101.26 80.73 18.27
N SER A 134 100.86 81.98 18.54
CA SER A 134 101.35 83.15 17.80
C SER A 134 101.33 84.42 18.65
N LYS A 135 102.55 84.89 19.02
CA LYS A 135 102.91 86.22 19.56
C LYS A 135 102.50 86.51 21.02
N GLU A 136 103.31 87.14 21.88
CA GLU A 136 104.70 87.68 21.86
C GLU A 136 105.15 87.84 23.36
N LYS A 137 106.42 87.99 23.76
CA LYS A 137 107.26 89.21 23.63
C LYS A 137 108.68 89.05 24.17
N ASP A 138 109.59 89.87 23.62
CA ASP A 138 110.89 90.34 24.14
C ASP A 138 110.69 91.62 25.01
N ASP A 139 111.64 92.27 25.67
CA ASP A 139 113.13 92.27 25.70
C ASP A 139 113.58 92.67 27.14
N GLY A 140 114.88 92.76 27.44
CA GLY A 140 115.41 93.17 28.75
C GLY A 140 116.92 93.44 28.81
N LEU A 141 117.51 94.05 27.78
CA LEU A 141 118.94 94.42 27.75
C LEU A 141 119.22 95.83 28.32
N HIS A 142 120.44 95.99 28.87
CA HIS A 142 121.11 97.23 29.35
C HIS A 142 120.83 97.67 30.82
N GLN A 143 121.81 98.12 31.62
CA GLN A 143 123.15 98.66 31.29
C GLN A 143 124.13 98.66 32.51
N ALA A 144 125.44 98.81 32.23
CA ALA A 144 126.45 99.51 33.05
C ALA A 144 126.97 98.95 34.41
N GLU A 145 127.83 97.92 34.39
CA GLU A 145 128.80 97.64 35.48
C GLU A 145 130.30 97.70 35.07
N ALA A 146 130.63 97.93 33.80
CA ALA A 146 132.01 97.92 33.31
C ALA A 146 132.83 99.22 33.60
N PHE A 147 132.25 100.22 34.29
CA PHE A 147 132.82 101.56 34.39
C PHE A 147 133.91 101.71 35.49
N CYS A 148 133.97 100.81 36.47
CA CYS A 148 134.75 101.01 37.70
C CYS A 148 136.22 100.53 37.65
N LYS A 149 136.80 100.27 36.48
CA LYS A 149 138.24 99.96 36.35
C LYS A 149 139.18 101.17 36.37
N HIS A 150 138.65 102.40 36.39
CA HIS A 150 139.49 103.61 36.50
C HIS A 150 139.86 104.00 37.96
N ILE A 151 139.54 103.14 38.93
CA ILE A 151 139.77 103.34 40.37
C ILE A 151 141.26 103.22 40.77
N GLU A 152 142.15 102.78 39.87
CA GLU A 152 143.58 102.58 40.14
C GLU A 152 144.35 103.87 40.54
N THR A 153 143.77 105.06 40.32
CA THR A 153 144.39 106.36 40.68
C THR A 153 144.04 106.87 42.08
N THR A 154 143.12 106.25 42.82
CA THR A 154 142.67 106.74 44.14
C THR A 154 143.35 106.05 45.34
N TYR A 155 144.18 105.03 45.09
CA TYR A 155 144.69 104.14 46.13
C TYR A 155 145.70 104.79 47.11
N GLU A 156 146.47 105.79 46.66
CA GLU A 156 147.54 106.41 47.48
C GLU A 156 147.02 107.32 48.62
N ASN A 157 145.76 107.75 48.58
CA ASN A 157 145.21 108.67 49.59
C ASN A 157 144.48 107.96 50.75
N LEU A 158 144.14 106.68 50.62
CA LEU A 158 143.30 105.94 51.58
C LEU A 158 144.06 105.38 52.80
N GLU A 159 145.38 105.24 52.72
CA GLU A 159 146.21 104.58 53.74
C GLU A 159 146.15 105.26 55.13
N LYS A 160 145.79 106.55 55.17
CA LYS A 160 145.76 107.36 56.41
C LYS A 160 144.47 107.22 57.25
N GLN A 161 143.39 106.64 56.72
CA GLN A 161 142.11 106.54 57.44
C GLN A 161 141.91 105.21 58.22
N VAL A 162 142.67 104.16 57.86
CA VAL A 162 142.46 102.76 58.32
C VAL A 162 142.58 102.58 59.86
N LYS A 163 143.27 103.47 60.58
CA LYS A 163 143.54 103.29 62.02
C LYS A 163 142.33 103.48 62.95
N LYS A 164 141.27 104.19 62.54
CA LYS A 164 140.09 104.43 63.41
C LYS A 164 139.07 103.29 63.44
N GLY A 165 138.92 102.53 62.34
CA GLY A 165 137.83 101.55 62.20
C GLY A 165 137.99 100.22 62.96
N ARG A 166 139.00 100.06 63.83
CA ARG A 166 139.28 98.78 64.52
C ARG A 166 138.58 98.62 65.86
N GLU A 167 138.18 99.70 66.53
CA GLU A 167 137.62 99.63 67.89
C GLU A 167 136.11 99.35 67.89
N GLU A 168 135.35 99.99 66.99
CA GLU A 168 133.89 99.79 66.83
C GLU A 168 133.50 98.35 66.42
N LEU A 169 134.44 97.60 65.84
CA LEU A 169 134.20 96.27 65.29
C LEU A 169 134.09 95.17 66.36
N PHE A 170 134.61 95.42 67.58
CA PHE A 170 134.65 94.42 68.65
C PHE A 170 133.31 94.28 69.39
N GLU A 171 132.69 95.39 69.81
CA GLU A 171 131.37 95.36 70.49
C GLU A 171 130.25 94.82 69.58
N ALA A 172 130.27 95.17 68.30
CA ALA A 172 129.33 94.64 67.32
C ALA A 172 129.41 93.10 67.20
N SER A 173 130.62 92.54 67.28
CA SER A 173 130.85 91.09 67.16
C SER A 173 130.29 90.30 68.35
N GLN A 174 130.33 90.86 69.57
CA GLN A 174 129.82 90.18 70.76
C GLN A 174 128.28 90.09 70.76
N ASN A 175 127.59 91.17 70.37
CA ASN A 175 126.13 91.20 70.28
C ASN A 175 125.60 90.30 69.15
N TYR A 176 126.34 90.16 68.05
CA TYR A 176 125.98 89.28 66.94
C TYR A 176 125.88 87.80 67.37
N SER A 177 126.88 87.30 68.11
CA SER A 177 126.93 85.91 68.59
C SER A 177 125.73 85.53 69.49
N ALA A 178 125.30 86.43 70.37
CA ALA A 178 124.13 86.19 71.22
C ALA A 178 122.83 86.10 70.41
N GLN A 179 122.64 86.97 69.41
CA GLN A 179 121.48 86.94 68.52
C GLN A 179 121.48 85.73 67.56
N GLU A 180 122.66 85.22 67.20
CA GLU A 180 122.79 84.06 66.34
C GLU A 180 122.37 82.76 67.06
N THR A 181 122.75 82.58 68.34
CA THR A 181 122.29 81.41 69.11
C THR A 181 120.77 81.40 69.29
N LEU A 182 120.16 82.57 69.58
CA LEU A 182 118.69 82.70 69.66
C LEU A 182 118.01 82.37 68.33
N ASN A 183 118.56 82.86 67.20
CA ASN A 183 118.06 82.53 65.86
C ASN A 183 118.15 81.04 65.54
N GLN A 184 119.21 80.35 65.96
CA GLN A 184 119.33 78.90 65.77
C GLN A 184 118.26 78.14 66.56
N THR A 185 117.98 78.56 67.81
CA THR A 185 116.93 77.94 68.63
C THR A 185 115.54 78.14 68.00
N THR A 186 115.19 79.37 67.60
CA THR A 186 113.89 79.64 66.96
C THR A 186 113.75 78.96 65.59
N ASN A 187 114.82 78.85 64.79
CA ASN A 187 114.79 78.04 63.57
C ASN A 187 114.53 76.56 63.86
N SER A 188 115.03 76.02 64.97
CA SER A 188 114.76 74.62 65.33
C SER A 188 113.28 74.39 65.69
N GLU A 189 112.64 75.34 66.38
CA GLU A 189 111.20 75.34 66.69
C GLU A 189 110.33 75.56 65.44
N ILE A 190 110.75 76.45 64.55
CA ILE A 190 110.11 76.64 63.23
C ILE A 190 110.18 75.35 62.41
N ASN A 191 111.33 74.67 62.39
CA ASN A 191 111.48 73.41 61.66
C ASN A 191 110.64 72.27 62.27
N SER A 192 110.54 72.19 63.61
CA SER A 192 109.71 71.17 64.28
C SER A 192 108.21 71.42 64.06
N SER A 193 107.76 72.68 64.12
CA SER A 193 106.37 73.07 63.84
C SER A 193 106.02 72.94 62.34
N GLN A 194 106.95 73.22 61.42
CA GLN A 194 106.79 72.90 59.99
C GLN A 194 106.68 71.39 59.75
N ALA A 195 107.43 70.55 60.47
CA ALA A 195 107.29 69.10 60.39
C ALA A 195 105.92 68.63 60.91
N ALA A 196 105.44 69.21 62.01
CA ALA A 196 104.08 68.97 62.52
C ALA A 196 102.99 69.39 61.52
N LEU A 197 103.13 70.56 60.89
CA LEU A 197 102.22 71.04 59.83
C LEU A 197 102.23 70.14 58.59
N ARG A 198 103.40 69.62 58.17
CA ARG A 198 103.49 68.64 57.08
C ARG A 198 102.77 67.33 57.45
N ASN A 199 102.93 66.84 58.68
CA ASN A 199 102.25 65.64 59.15
C ASN A 199 100.72 65.83 59.23
N LEU A 200 100.26 66.99 59.73
CA LEU A 200 98.84 67.36 59.72
C LEU A 200 98.30 67.50 58.29
N GLY A 201 99.07 68.08 57.36
CA GLY A 201 98.73 68.15 55.94
C GLY A 201 98.57 66.77 55.29
N LEU A 202 99.46 65.82 55.61
CA LEU A 202 99.34 64.43 55.17
C LEU A 202 98.13 63.72 55.78
N GLN A 203 97.76 64.02 57.03
CA GLN A 203 96.52 63.51 57.63
C GLN A 203 95.28 64.11 56.96
N LEU A 204 95.29 65.42 56.65
CA LEU A 204 94.23 66.10 55.89
C LEU A 204 94.04 65.46 54.51
N GLN A 205 95.13 65.23 53.76
CA GLN A 205 95.07 64.56 52.47
C GLN A 205 94.52 63.12 52.57
N LYS A 206 94.86 62.37 53.62
CA LYS A 206 94.27 61.04 53.87
C LYS A 206 92.76 61.13 54.13
N LEU A 207 92.33 62.06 54.98
CA LEU A 207 90.90 62.30 55.26
C LEU A 207 90.14 62.80 54.02
N ASP A 208 90.74 63.62 53.17
CA ASP A 208 90.16 64.06 51.90
C ASP A 208 89.99 62.88 50.91
N GLN A 209 90.98 61.98 50.82
CA GLN A 209 90.89 60.75 50.02
C GLN A 209 89.84 59.78 50.59
N GLU A 210 89.77 59.62 51.91
CA GLU A 210 88.73 58.81 52.57
C GLU A 210 87.34 59.40 52.33
N ARG A 211 87.17 60.72 52.40
CA ARG A 211 85.90 61.40 52.06
C ARG A 211 85.51 61.17 50.59
N GLN A 212 86.44 61.29 49.64
CA GLN A 212 86.17 61.00 48.23
C GLN A 212 85.73 59.54 48.04
N ARG A 213 86.44 58.60 48.64
CA ARG A 213 86.09 57.17 48.61
C ARG A 213 84.73 56.88 49.26
N GLN A 214 84.38 57.59 50.33
CA GLN A 214 83.06 57.49 50.96
C GLN A 214 81.96 58.07 50.06
N GLN A 215 82.21 59.16 49.33
CA GLN A 215 81.27 59.71 48.33
C GLN A 215 81.05 58.73 47.16
N GLU A 216 82.11 58.12 46.63
CA GLU A 216 82.00 57.07 45.60
C GLU A 216 81.19 55.86 46.10
N LEU A 217 81.45 55.43 47.35
CA LEU A 217 80.70 54.35 47.98
C LEU A 217 79.21 54.73 48.18
N LEU A 218 78.92 55.97 48.58
CA LEU A 218 77.57 56.51 48.69
C LEU A 218 76.86 56.47 47.33
N TYR A 219 77.48 56.98 46.26
CA TYR A 219 76.91 56.91 44.91
C TYR A 219 76.68 55.47 44.43
N ALA A 220 77.59 54.54 44.74
CA ALA A 220 77.42 53.12 44.42
C ALA A 220 76.24 52.51 45.19
N VAL A 221 76.09 52.83 46.48
CA VAL A 221 74.97 52.40 47.33
C VAL A 221 73.65 53.03 46.88
N GLU A 222 73.63 54.31 46.52
CA GLU A 222 72.46 55.00 45.96
C GLU A 222 72.02 54.38 44.63
N PHE A 223 72.96 54.11 43.72
CA PHE A 223 72.67 53.44 42.46
C PHE A 223 72.13 52.01 42.68
N GLN A 224 72.73 51.23 43.59
CA GLN A 224 72.21 49.92 43.96
C GLN A 224 70.84 50.02 44.62
N SER A 225 70.61 51.01 45.48
CA SER A 225 69.33 51.29 46.13
C SER A 225 68.25 51.61 45.09
N GLN A 226 68.51 52.52 44.14
CA GLN A 226 67.59 52.80 43.03
C GLN A 226 67.33 51.55 42.16
N LEU A 227 68.36 50.73 41.91
CA LEU A 227 68.19 49.48 41.16
C LEU A 227 67.33 48.48 41.94
N MET A 228 67.52 48.36 43.26
CA MET A 228 66.72 47.49 44.11
C MET A 228 65.30 48.02 44.27
N GLN A 229 65.09 49.32 44.44
CA GLN A 229 63.76 49.96 44.41
C GLN A 229 63.03 49.66 43.09
N ARG A 230 63.72 49.71 41.94
CA ARG A 230 63.16 49.31 40.64
C ARG A 230 62.86 47.81 40.53
N LYS A 231 63.64 46.95 41.18
CA LYS A 231 63.36 45.50 41.25
C LYS A 231 62.19 45.19 42.19
N VAL A 232 62.14 45.82 43.36
CA VAL A 232 61.05 45.72 44.36
C VAL A 232 59.76 46.29 43.78
N ALA A 233 59.78 47.42 43.09
CA ALA A 233 58.61 47.95 42.39
C ALA A 233 58.07 46.94 41.36
N ARG A 234 58.94 46.31 40.56
CA ARG A 234 58.53 45.23 39.64
C ARG A 234 57.99 43.99 40.36
N ALA A 235 58.60 43.58 41.46
CA ALA A 235 58.16 42.44 42.27
C ALA A 235 56.80 42.70 42.95
N ALA A 236 56.58 43.92 43.44
CA ALA A 236 55.32 44.42 43.99
C ALA A 236 54.24 44.68 42.92
N GLY A 237 54.50 44.38 41.64
CA GLY A 237 53.53 44.47 40.55
C GLY A 237 53.43 45.85 39.86
N HIS A 238 54.23 46.84 40.25
CA HIS A 238 54.34 48.11 39.51
C HIS A 238 55.13 47.91 38.21
N ARG A 239 54.39 47.47 37.18
CA ARG A 239 54.84 47.41 35.78
C ARG A 239 54.74 48.78 35.13
N GLY A 240 55.54 49.02 34.08
CA GLY A 240 55.47 50.26 33.31
C GLY A 240 54.07 50.47 32.71
N VAL A 241 53.64 51.72 32.49
CA VAL A 241 52.30 52.01 31.95
C VAL A 241 52.06 51.33 30.59
N ALA A 242 53.10 51.22 29.75
CA ALA A 242 53.05 50.45 28.50
C ALA A 242 52.86 48.95 28.75
N GLU A 243 53.73 48.31 29.55
CA GLU A 243 53.63 46.89 29.91
C GLU A 243 52.27 46.54 30.53
N LYS A 244 51.75 47.40 31.43
CA LYS A 244 50.44 47.22 32.07
C LYS A 244 49.31 47.26 31.03
N LYS A 245 49.35 48.18 30.07
CA LYS A 245 48.39 48.23 28.95
C LYS A 245 48.47 46.97 28.08
N ASP A 246 49.67 46.53 27.71
CA ASP A 246 49.87 45.33 26.89
C ASP A 246 49.38 44.05 27.59
N LEU A 247 49.62 43.96 28.90
CA LEU A 247 49.17 42.83 29.72
C LEU A 247 47.66 42.86 29.96
N GLN A 248 47.06 44.03 30.19
CA GLN A 248 45.60 44.18 30.24
C GLN A 248 44.95 43.84 28.90
N ALA A 249 45.55 44.24 27.77
CA ALA A 249 45.08 43.87 26.44
C ALA A 249 45.20 42.35 26.17
N LYS A 250 46.24 41.68 26.70
CA LYS A 250 46.35 40.22 26.67
C LYS A 250 45.33 39.53 27.56
N ILE A 251 45.09 40.03 28.78
CA ILE A 251 44.06 39.51 29.70
C ILE A 251 42.68 39.63 29.06
N ALA A 252 42.29 40.81 28.56
CA ALA A 252 41.01 41.00 27.89
C ALA A 252 40.82 40.08 26.67
N LYS A 253 41.87 39.85 25.87
CA LYS A 253 41.83 38.87 24.76
C LYS A 253 41.64 37.44 25.27
N LEU A 254 42.32 37.04 26.34
CA LEU A 254 42.19 35.72 26.95
C LEU A 254 40.81 35.52 27.60
N GLU A 255 40.23 36.55 28.22
CA GLU A 255 38.87 36.55 28.75
C GLU A 255 37.81 36.40 27.65
N ILE A 256 37.98 37.10 26.51
CA ILE A 256 37.13 36.93 25.32
C ILE A 256 37.25 35.50 24.78
N ILE A 257 38.46 34.95 24.67
CA ILE A 257 38.66 33.56 24.21
C ILE A 257 38.03 32.57 25.21
N LEU A 258 38.24 32.76 26.52
CA LEU A 258 37.70 31.89 27.57
C LEU A 258 36.17 31.90 27.57
N THR A 259 35.55 33.08 27.48
CA THR A 259 34.08 33.20 27.42
C THR A 259 33.50 32.56 26.16
N GLN A 260 34.14 32.74 25.00
CA GLN A 260 33.77 32.04 23.76
C GLN A 260 33.90 30.52 23.88
N GLN A 261 34.99 30.01 24.46
CA GLN A 261 35.18 28.58 24.69
C GLN A 261 34.14 28.03 25.68
N CYS A 262 33.86 28.73 26.79
CA CYS A 262 32.80 28.35 27.72
C CYS A 262 31.42 28.28 27.05
N GLN A 263 31.08 29.26 26.19
CA GLN A 263 29.84 29.24 25.41
C GLN A 263 29.80 28.06 24.42
N GLN A 264 30.91 27.77 23.74
CA GLN A 264 31.01 26.61 22.84
C GLN A 264 30.83 25.29 23.61
N CYS A 265 31.50 25.11 24.76
CA CYS A 265 31.33 23.94 25.62
C CYS A 265 29.89 23.80 26.16
N GLN A 266 29.25 24.90 26.56
CA GLN A 266 27.85 24.88 26.98
C GLN A 266 26.93 24.47 25.82
N MET A 267 27.11 25.07 24.64
CA MET A 267 26.34 24.76 23.43
C MET A 267 26.49 23.28 23.07
N LEU A 268 27.72 22.76 22.99
CA LEU A 268 27.99 21.34 22.71
C LEU A 268 27.36 20.43 23.78
N ASN A 269 27.47 20.76 25.07
CA ASN A 269 26.82 19.99 26.15
C ASN A 269 25.29 19.94 26.00
N THR A 270 24.65 21.05 25.61
CA THR A 270 23.20 21.03 25.30
C THR A 270 22.86 20.18 24.07
N GLN A 271 23.72 20.15 23.05
CA GLN A 271 23.54 19.28 21.89
C GLN A 271 23.71 17.80 22.26
N THR A 272 24.76 17.44 23.01
CA THR A 272 24.98 16.08 23.50
C THR A 272 23.79 15.59 24.32
N LYS A 273 23.27 16.39 25.26
CA LYS A 273 22.07 16.05 26.03
C LYS A 273 20.82 15.86 25.18
N ARG A 274 20.65 16.66 24.10
CA ARG A 274 19.55 16.47 23.14
C ARG A 274 19.69 15.14 22.40
N LEU A 275 20.87 14.86 21.84
CA LEU A 275 21.19 13.63 21.13
C LEU A 275 21.05 12.38 22.03
N GLU A 276 21.50 12.43 23.28
CA GLU A 276 21.26 11.38 24.27
C GLU A 276 19.76 11.15 24.51
N SER A 277 18.97 12.23 24.59
CA SER A 277 17.51 12.12 24.78
C SER A 277 16.81 11.53 23.55
N GLU A 278 17.29 11.83 22.35
CA GLU A 278 16.80 11.28 21.08
C GLU A 278 17.22 9.82 20.90
N LEU A 279 18.45 9.46 21.25
CA LEU A 279 18.93 8.08 21.29
C LEU A 279 18.07 7.24 22.25
N ARG A 280 17.80 7.72 23.47
CA ARG A 280 16.93 7.03 24.45
C ARG A 280 15.45 6.97 24.00
N LYS A 281 15.00 7.85 23.11
CA LYS A 281 13.66 7.75 22.48
C LYS A 281 13.68 6.69 21.37
N SER A 282 14.70 6.73 20.52
CA SER A 282 14.91 5.77 19.42
C SER A 282 15.07 4.33 19.94
N GLN A 283 15.89 4.10 20.96
CA GLN A 283 16.06 2.80 21.60
C GLN A 283 14.75 2.24 22.17
N ARG A 284 13.93 3.07 22.84
CA ARG A 284 12.62 2.64 23.34
C ARG A 284 11.60 2.38 22.23
N ALA A 285 11.68 3.12 21.12
CA ALA A 285 10.88 2.83 19.93
C ALA A 285 11.32 1.51 19.26
N PHE A 286 12.63 1.25 19.18
CA PHE A 286 13.20 0.00 18.68
C PHE A 286 12.73 -1.20 19.49
N GLN A 287 12.89 -1.17 20.82
CA GLN A 287 12.43 -2.25 21.73
C GLN A 287 10.92 -2.53 21.60
N ARG A 288 10.10 -1.49 21.40
CA ARG A 288 8.67 -1.67 21.12
C ARG A 288 8.44 -2.39 19.79
N ARG A 289 9.10 -1.95 18.71
CA ARG A 289 9.01 -2.61 17.39
C ARG A 289 9.53 -4.04 17.42
N GLU A 290 10.55 -4.33 18.22
CA GLU A 290 11.09 -5.68 18.45
C GLU A 290 10.06 -6.57 19.15
N SER A 291 9.40 -6.07 20.22
CA SER A 291 8.31 -6.81 20.88
C SER A 291 7.07 -7.01 19.98
N GLU A 292 6.71 -6.00 19.19
CA GLU A 292 5.63 -6.08 18.19
C GLU A 292 5.98 -7.10 17.10
N ALA A 293 7.22 -7.13 16.63
CA ALA A 293 7.69 -8.10 15.65
C ALA A 293 7.63 -9.53 16.20
N SER A 294 8.08 -9.78 17.44
CA SER A 294 7.96 -11.11 18.06
C SER A 294 6.51 -11.55 18.27
N ALA A 295 5.61 -10.62 18.60
CA ALA A 295 4.19 -10.92 18.73
C ALA A 295 3.54 -11.26 17.37
N LEU A 296 3.91 -10.53 16.31
CA LEU A 296 3.48 -10.84 14.94
C LEU A 296 4.05 -12.17 14.43
N GLU A 297 5.30 -12.50 14.77
CA GLU A 297 5.92 -13.78 14.43
C GLU A 297 5.20 -14.96 15.09
N ASN A 298 4.83 -14.84 16.37
CA ASN A 298 4.00 -15.82 17.07
C ASN A 298 2.62 -15.97 16.40
N ASN A 299 1.92 -14.86 16.13
CA ASN A 299 0.62 -14.90 15.43
C ASN A 299 0.70 -15.56 14.04
N VAL A 300 1.82 -15.37 13.33
CA VAL A 300 2.09 -16.04 12.04
C VAL A 300 2.38 -17.53 12.23
N ALA A 301 3.05 -17.94 13.31
CA ALA A 301 3.23 -19.34 13.65
C ALA A 301 1.89 -20.03 13.98
N ASP A 302 1.04 -19.39 14.78
CA ASP A 302 -0.30 -19.89 15.12
C ASP A 302 -1.17 -20.03 13.86
N SER A 303 -1.20 -18.99 13.01
CA SER A 303 -1.91 -19.01 11.73
C SER A 303 -1.41 -20.11 10.78
N ARG A 304 -0.11 -20.45 10.83
CA ARG A 304 0.47 -21.58 10.06
C ARG A 304 0.00 -22.92 10.62
N LEU A 305 -0.06 -23.09 11.94
CA LEU A 305 -0.57 -24.30 12.58
C LEU A 305 -2.06 -24.51 12.26
N GLU A 306 -2.88 -23.46 12.31
CA GLU A 306 -4.28 -23.50 11.86
C GLU A 306 -4.38 -23.90 10.38
N CYS A 307 -3.56 -23.31 9.50
CA CYS A 307 -3.53 -23.68 8.09
C CYS A 307 -3.08 -25.13 7.85
N GLU A 308 -2.18 -25.69 8.66
CA GLU A 308 -1.82 -27.11 8.59
C GLU A 308 -2.94 -28.02 9.11
N PHE A 309 -3.61 -27.64 10.19
CA PHE A 309 -4.77 -28.35 10.72
C PHE A 309 -5.89 -28.43 9.69
N LEU A 310 -6.30 -27.28 9.11
CA LEU A 310 -7.32 -27.22 8.07
C LEU A 310 -6.94 -28.03 6.81
N LYS A 311 -5.65 -28.05 6.41
CA LYS A 311 -5.19 -28.91 5.31
C LYS A 311 -5.38 -30.40 5.64
N ARG A 312 -5.13 -30.83 6.88
CA ARG A 312 -5.34 -32.22 7.32
C ARG A 312 -6.83 -32.58 7.35
N GLU A 313 -7.70 -31.67 7.81
CA GLU A 313 -9.16 -31.85 7.74
C GLU A 313 -9.68 -31.97 6.30
N VAL A 314 -9.20 -31.12 5.38
CA VAL A 314 -9.55 -31.21 3.94
C VAL A 314 -9.11 -32.56 3.35
N LEU A 315 -7.91 -33.06 3.70
CA LEU A 315 -7.46 -34.38 3.25
C LEU A 315 -8.27 -35.54 3.86
N ASN A 316 -8.74 -35.41 5.11
CA ASN A 316 -9.58 -36.43 5.74
C ASN A 316 -10.99 -36.44 5.12
N THR A 317 -11.64 -35.29 4.99
CA THR A 317 -12.96 -35.17 4.33
C THR A 317 -12.92 -35.58 2.86
N GLN A 318 -11.80 -35.40 2.16
CA GLN A 318 -11.60 -35.95 0.83
C GLN A 318 -11.58 -37.49 0.83
N LYS A 319 -10.85 -38.13 1.75
CA LYS A 319 -10.84 -39.60 1.91
C LYS A 319 -12.23 -40.15 2.27
N GLU A 320 -12.96 -39.46 3.16
CA GLU A 320 -14.34 -39.81 3.51
C GLU A 320 -15.26 -39.73 2.30
N LYS A 321 -15.14 -38.68 1.49
CA LYS A 321 -15.86 -38.54 0.21
C LYS A 321 -15.53 -39.66 -0.77
N GLU A 322 -14.26 -40.05 -0.87
CA GLU A 322 -13.81 -41.16 -1.74
C GLU A 322 -14.39 -42.50 -1.25
N LEU A 323 -14.38 -42.77 0.06
CA LEU A 323 -15.02 -43.95 0.67
C LEU A 323 -16.53 -43.99 0.42
N VAL A 324 -17.24 -42.88 0.63
CA VAL A 324 -18.68 -42.77 0.36
C VAL A 324 -18.97 -42.91 -1.13
N GLY A 325 -18.10 -42.43 -2.02
CA GLY A 325 -18.19 -42.64 -3.46
C GLY A 325 -18.13 -44.13 -3.84
N VAL A 326 -17.16 -44.87 -3.29
CA VAL A 326 -17.06 -46.33 -3.49
C VAL A 326 -18.31 -47.04 -2.95
N GLN A 327 -18.79 -46.69 -1.76
CA GLN A 327 -20.04 -47.24 -1.19
C GLN A 327 -21.26 -46.95 -2.08
N GLN A 328 -21.35 -45.75 -2.66
CA GLN A 328 -22.41 -45.39 -3.57
C GLN A 328 -22.37 -46.25 -4.84
N ASP A 329 -21.18 -46.52 -5.38
CA ASP A 329 -21.00 -47.33 -6.59
C ASP A 329 -21.23 -48.82 -6.34
N THR A 330 -20.85 -49.37 -5.17
CA THR A 330 -21.25 -50.74 -4.79
C THR A 330 -22.77 -50.86 -4.66
N LEU A 331 -23.44 -49.88 -4.03
CA LEU A 331 -24.91 -49.87 -3.95
C LEU A 331 -25.58 -49.73 -5.33
N LYS A 332 -25.01 -48.98 -6.26
CA LYS A 332 -25.50 -48.93 -7.66
C LYS A 332 -25.36 -50.29 -8.35
N LEU A 333 -24.28 -51.03 -8.10
CA LEU A 333 -24.08 -52.38 -8.65
C LEU A 333 -25.08 -53.38 -8.04
N ASP A 334 -25.29 -53.36 -6.73
CA ASP A 334 -26.31 -54.21 -6.08
C ASP A 334 -27.72 -53.90 -6.57
N VAL A 335 -28.08 -52.62 -6.73
CA VAL A 335 -29.38 -52.22 -7.31
C VAL A 335 -29.52 -52.67 -8.77
N ARG A 336 -28.44 -52.67 -9.56
CA ARG A 336 -28.47 -53.24 -10.92
C ARG A 336 -28.69 -54.75 -10.88
N ARG A 337 -27.94 -55.49 -10.06
CA ARG A 337 -28.09 -56.95 -9.90
C ARG A 337 -29.51 -57.33 -9.46
N LEU A 338 -30.07 -56.63 -8.47
CA LEU A 338 -31.44 -56.87 -8.00
C LEU A 338 -32.50 -56.54 -9.06
N ARG A 339 -32.29 -55.51 -9.89
CA ARG A 339 -33.16 -55.20 -11.03
C ARG A 339 -33.09 -56.25 -12.14
N GLU A 340 -31.91 -56.82 -12.36
CA GLU A 340 -31.68 -57.89 -13.34
C GLU A 340 -32.36 -59.18 -12.87
N GLN A 341 -32.15 -59.61 -11.62
CA GLN A 341 -32.85 -60.73 -10.99
C GLN A 341 -34.38 -60.54 -11.00
N LEU A 342 -34.88 -59.32 -10.75
CA LEU A 342 -36.31 -59.04 -10.84
C LEU A 342 -36.86 -59.15 -12.27
N ARG A 343 -36.07 -58.78 -13.29
CA ARG A 343 -36.44 -58.97 -14.70
C ARG A 343 -36.48 -60.45 -15.05
N GLU A 344 -35.43 -61.20 -14.71
CA GLU A 344 -35.37 -62.66 -14.90
C GLU A 344 -36.59 -63.36 -14.28
N GLN A 345 -36.97 -63.00 -13.05
CA GLN A 345 -38.18 -63.56 -12.42
C GLN A 345 -39.48 -63.09 -13.06
N THR A 346 -39.56 -61.85 -13.55
CA THR A 346 -40.74 -61.36 -14.28
C THR A 346 -40.89 -62.07 -15.64
N GLU A 347 -39.77 -62.29 -16.34
CA GLU A 347 -39.73 -63.02 -17.61
C GLU A 347 -40.08 -64.50 -17.40
N ALA A 348 -39.55 -65.14 -16.35
CA ALA A 348 -39.92 -66.51 -15.98
C ALA A 348 -41.41 -66.63 -15.58
N LEU A 349 -41.95 -65.66 -14.84
CA LEU A 349 -43.37 -65.64 -14.46
C LEU A 349 -44.26 -65.48 -15.70
N THR A 350 -43.97 -64.52 -16.57
CA THR A 350 -44.75 -64.29 -17.80
C THR A 350 -44.63 -65.46 -18.78
N ALA A 351 -43.49 -66.14 -18.86
CA ALA A 351 -43.35 -67.40 -19.59
C ALA A 351 -44.28 -68.50 -19.01
N ALA A 352 -44.26 -68.71 -17.68
CA ALA A 352 -45.12 -69.69 -17.02
C ALA A 352 -46.62 -69.35 -17.12
N GLU A 353 -46.98 -68.06 -17.09
CA GLU A 353 -48.36 -67.61 -17.33
C GLU A 353 -48.79 -67.87 -18.78
N ASN A 354 -47.90 -67.66 -19.76
CA ASN A 354 -48.17 -67.98 -21.16
C ASN A 354 -48.33 -69.49 -21.39
N GLU A 355 -47.44 -70.33 -20.82
CA GLU A 355 -47.57 -71.80 -20.86
C GLU A 355 -48.87 -72.28 -20.22
N LYS A 356 -49.25 -71.68 -19.08
CA LYS A 356 -50.53 -71.94 -18.42
C LYS A 356 -51.70 -71.57 -19.33
N LEU A 357 -51.73 -70.37 -19.91
CA LEU A 357 -52.81 -69.93 -20.81
C LEU A 357 -52.91 -70.84 -22.05
N GLN A 358 -51.78 -71.23 -22.64
CA GLN A 358 -51.75 -72.21 -23.74
C GLN A 358 -52.34 -73.56 -23.30
N SER A 359 -51.96 -74.07 -22.13
CA SER A 359 -52.51 -75.32 -21.59
C SER A 359 -54.01 -75.22 -21.29
N GLN A 360 -54.50 -74.06 -20.84
CA GLN A 360 -55.92 -73.83 -20.60
C GLN A 360 -56.70 -73.85 -21.93
N HIS A 361 -56.21 -73.18 -22.96
CA HIS A 361 -56.82 -73.24 -24.29
C HIS A 361 -56.81 -74.64 -24.92
N THR A 362 -55.74 -75.43 -24.77
CA THR A 362 -55.74 -76.81 -25.27
C THR A 362 -56.72 -77.70 -24.51
N ILE A 363 -56.91 -77.48 -23.20
CA ILE A 363 -57.93 -78.18 -22.41
C ILE A 363 -59.35 -77.76 -22.83
N GLU A 364 -59.60 -76.46 -23.03
CA GLU A 364 -60.87 -75.93 -23.54
C GLU A 364 -61.22 -76.51 -24.91
N GLU A 365 -60.25 -76.58 -25.82
CA GLU A 365 -60.41 -77.23 -27.12
C GLU A 365 -60.75 -78.73 -26.99
N GLU A 366 -60.06 -79.49 -26.14
CA GLU A 366 -60.36 -80.92 -25.95
C GLU A 366 -61.72 -81.15 -25.27
N ILE A 367 -62.16 -80.26 -24.38
CA ILE A 367 -63.51 -80.27 -23.82
C ILE A 367 -64.54 -80.05 -24.93
N LEU A 368 -64.39 -79.02 -25.76
CA LEU A 368 -65.31 -78.75 -26.89
C LEU A 368 -65.34 -79.92 -27.89
N LYS A 369 -64.18 -80.52 -28.19
CA LYS A 369 -64.10 -81.74 -29.03
C LYS A 369 -64.82 -82.93 -28.37
N ALA A 370 -64.72 -83.09 -27.05
CA ALA A 370 -65.41 -84.14 -26.30
C ALA A 370 -66.93 -83.91 -26.23
N GLU A 371 -67.38 -82.67 -26.02
CA GLU A 371 -68.78 -82.28 -26.06
C GLU A 371 -69.38 -82.53 -27.44
N HIS A 372 -68.71 -82.13 -28.51
CA HIS A 372 -69.15 -82.40 -29.88
C HIS A 372 -69.23 -83.92 -30.17
N ARG A 373 -68.24 -84.71 -29.74
CA ARG A 373 -68.30 -86.19 -29.83
C ARG A 373 -69.49 -86.76 -29.04
N LEU A 374 -69.82 -86.21 -27.87
CA LEU A 374 -70.97 -86.60 -27.07
C LEU A 374 -72.30 -86.22 -27.73
N GLU A 375 -72.38 -85.07 -28.40
CA GLU A 375 -73.55 -84.67 -29.19
C GLU A 375 -73.76 -85.59 -30.39
N LEU A 376 -72.71 -85.91 -31.14
CA LEU A 376 -72.76 -86.89 -32.23
C LEU A 376 -73.19 -88.28 -31.73
N ALA A 377 -72.72 -88.71 -30.55
CA ALA A 377 -73.18 -89.95 -29.94
C ALA A 377 -74.66 -89.90 -29.52
N LYS A 378 -75.14 -88.76 -29.01
CA LYS A 378 -76.56 -88.55 -28.67
C LYS A 378 -77.47 -88.53 -29.90
N THR A 379 -77.06 -87.90 -31.00
CA THR A 379 -77.84 -87.90 -32.25
C THR A 379 -77.86 -89.28 -32.89
N ALA A 380 -76.73 -90.00 -32.90
CA ALA A 380 -76.68 -91.39 -33.34
C ALA A 380 -77.59 -92.30 -32.48
N ALA A 381 -77.58 -92.14 -31.15
CA ALA A 381 -78.47 -92.89 -30.26
C ALA A 381 -79.96 -92.61 -30.55
N ARG A 382 -80.34 -91.35 -30.77
CA ARG A 382 -81.72 -90.99 -31.18
C ARG A 382 -82.11 -91.63 -32.50
N ALA A 383 -81.25 -91.61 -33.51
CA ALA A 383 -81.51 -92.25 -34.80
C ALA A 383 -81.69 -93.78 -34.66
N VAL A 384 -80.90 -94.43 -33.80
CA VAL A 384 -81.08 -95.86 -33.47
C VAL A 384 -82.40 -96.11 -32.74
N ASP A 385 -82.82 -95.23 -31.84
CA ASP A 385 -84.11 -95.32 -31.16
C ASP A 385 -85.31 -95.10 -32.10
N GLU A 386 -85.19 -94.18 -33.06
CA GLU A 386 -86.19 -93.94 -34.12
C GLU A 386 -86.31 -95.17 -35.04
N GLU A 387 -85.21 -95.76 -35.49
CA GLU A 387 -85.23 -97.01 -36.27
C GLU A 387 -85.75 -98.20 -35.44
N ARG A 388 -85.40 -98.30 -34.15
CA ARG A 388 -85.98 -99.29 -33.23
C ARG A 388 -87.49 -99.13 -33.10
N HIS A 389 -87.99 -97.89 -32.98
CA HIS A 389 -89.42 -97.60 -32.89
C HIS A 389 -90.14 -97.90 -34.22
N ARG A 390 -89.55 -97.53 -35.35
CA ARG A 390 -90.03 -97.86 -36.70
C ARG A 390 -90.15 -99.38 -36.89
N LEU A 391 -89.10 -100.14 -36.56
CA LEU A 391 -89.12 -101.61 -36.64
C LEU A 391 -90.19 -102.22 -35.71
N ALA A 392 -90.40 -101.65 -34.52
CA ALA A 392 -91.47 -102.06 -33.61
C ALA A 392 -92.88 -101.77 -34.20
N LEU A 393 -93.08 -100.61 -34.84
CA LEU A 393 -94.32 -100.29 -35.57
C LEU A 393 -94.54 -101.21 -36.77
N GLU A 394 -93.50 -101.49 -37.57
CA GLU A 394 -93.57 -102.45 -38.67
C GLU A 394 -93.91 -103.86 -38.17
N ALA A 395 -93.29 -104.33 -37.08
CA ALA A 395 -93.60 -105.61 -36.46
C ALA A 395 -95.04 -105.65 -35.92
N SER A 396 -95.52 -104.58 -35.29
CA SER A 396 -96.91 -104.43 -34.84
C SER A 396 -97.90 -104.47 -36.00
N ASN A 397 -97.62 -103.73 -37.08
CA ASN A 397 -98.43 -103.73 -38.30
C ASN A 397 -98.46 -105.10 -38.98
N ARG A 398 -97.33 -105.82 -39.06
CA ARG A 398 -97.27 -107.20 -39.56
C ARG A 398 -98.08 -108.15 -38.67
N LYS A 399 -97.98 -108.02 -37.34
CA LYS A 399 -98.76 -108.81 -36.38
C LYS A 399 -100.27 -108.54 -36.52
N ALA A 400 -100.67 -107.28 -36.64
CA ALA A 400 -102.06 -106.88 -36.92
C ALA A 400 -102.56 -107.38 -38.29
N LYS A 401 -101.69 -107.44 -39.30
CA LYS A 401 -102.01 -108.05 -40.60
C LYS A 401 -102.26 -109.55 -40.46
N ILE A 402 -101.46 -110.26 -39.67
CA ILE A 402 -101.63 -111.69 -39.37
C ILE A 402 -102.96 -111.92 -38.63
N THR A 403 -103.27 -111.16 -37.57
CA THR A 403 -104.55 -111.31 -36.84
C THR A 403 -105.75 -110.98 -37.72
N ASN A 404 -105.63 -110.00 -38.63
CA ASN A 404 -106.68 -109.68 -39.61
C ASN A 404 -106.84 -110.75 -40.70
N LEU A 405 -105.79 -111.50 -41.03
CA LEU A 405 -105.89 -112.65 -41.93
C LEU A 405 -106.50 -113.86 -41.21
N GLN A 406 -106.16 -114.08 -39.93
CA GLN A 406 -106.78 -115.09 -39.08
C GLN A 406 -108.28 -114.83 -38.88
N SER A 407 -108.69 -113.59 -38.60
CA SER A 407 -110.11 -113.23 -38.48
C SER A 407 -110.85 -113.32 -39.81
N LYS A 408 -110.25 -112.91 -40.93
CA LYS A 408 -110.83 -113.14 -42.26
C LYS A 408 -110.98 -114.61 -42.59
N TYR A 409 -110.01 -115.46 -42.24
CA TYR A 409 -110.12 -116.91 -42.42
C TYR A 409 -111.29 -117.49 -41.61
N ALA A 410 -111.44 -117.09 -40.35
CA ALA A 410 -112.59 -117.47 -39.52
C ALA A 410 -113.94 -116.98 -40.10
N VAL A 411 -114.00 -115.75 -40.62
CA VAL A 411 -115.23 -115.20 -41.25
C VAL A 411 -115.55 -115.89 -42.59
N VAL A 412 -114.56 -116.32 -43.37
CA VAL A 412 -114.80 -117.12 -44.59
C VAL A 412 -115.34 -118.51 -44.21
N VAL A 413 -114.82 -119.14 -43.16
CA VAL A 413 -115.36 -120.40 -42.62
C VAL A 413 -116.80 -120.22 -42.13
N GLN A 414 -117.16 -119.08 -41.53
CA GLN A 414 -118.55 -118.76 -41.17
C GLN A 414 -119.45 -118.43 -42.38
N LYS A 415 -118.95 -117.72 -43.40
CA LYS A 415 -119.75 -117.37 -44.58
C LYS A 415 -120.10 -118.57 -45.46
N ILE A 416 -119.24 -119.60 -45.50
CA ILE A 416 -119.55 -120.88 -46.17
C ILE A 416 -120.72 -121.64 -45.49
N HIS A 417 -121.12 -121.24 -44.27
CA HIS A 417 -122.22 -121.87 -43.53
C HIS A 417 -123.55 -121.09 -43.53
N LEU A 418 -123.63 -119.93 -44.19
CA LEU A 418 -124.78 -119.00 -44.08
C LEU A 418 -125.17 -118.36 -45.43
N GLU A 419 -125.26 -119.18 -46.48
CA GLU A 419 -126.01 -118.83 -47.70
C GLU A 419 -127.45 -119.36 -47.59
N GLU A 420 -128.41 -118.51 -47.22
CA GLU A 420 -129.87 -118.61 -47.53
C GLU A 420 -130.63 -117.42 -46.88
N GLY A 421 -131.44 -116.63 -47.63
CA GLY A 421 -132.42 -115.70 -47.05
C GLY A 421 -132.49 -114.25 -47.61
N ASP A 422 -133.46 -114.03 -48.50
CA ASP A 422 -133.78 -112.87 -49.37
C ASP A 422 -134.46 -111.58 -48.75
N GLY A 423 -134.55 -110.50 -49.55
CA GLY A 423 -135.58 -109.41 -49.53
C GLY A 423 -135.43 -108.20 -48.56
N GLY A 424 -135.85 -106.94 -48.83
CA GLY A 424 -136.41 -106.27 -50.03
C GLY A 424 -137.69 -105.41 -49.79
N GLY A 425 -137.71 -104.07 -50.04
CA GLY A 425 -138.97 -103.27 -50.12
C GLY A 425 -138.94 -101.73 -49.85
N GLU A 426 -139.81 -100.93 -50.49
CA GLU A 426 -139.84 -99.43 -50.57
C GLU A 426 -141.21 -98.75 -50.22
N ARG A 427 -141.29 -97.39 -50.15
CA ARG A 427 -142.46 -96.42 -50.30
C ARG A 427 -142.17 -95.02 -49.66
N SER A 428 -142.95 -93.92 -49.76
CA SER A 428 -143.66 -93.22 -50.87
C SER A 428 -144.22 -91.82 -50.42
N GLN A 429 -144.29 -90.86 -51.35
CA GLN A 429 -145.01 -89.55 -51.44
C GLN A 429 -145.16 -88.52 -50.28
N ALA A 430 -145.21 -88.87 -48.99
CA ALA A 430 -145.47 -87.87 -47.92
C ALA A 430 -144.35 -86.83 -47.71
N TYR A 431 -143.16 -87.16 -48.22
CA TYR A 431 -141.89 -86.42 -48.06
C TYR A 431 -141.91 -84.97 -48.57
N TYR A 432 -142.58 -84.69 -49.70
CA TYR A 432 -142.40 -83.44 -50.43
C TYR A 432 -143.09 -82.21 -49.82
N ILE A 433 -144.12 -82.41 -48.99
CA ILE A 433 -144.81 -81.29 -48.30
C ILE A 433 -144.03 -80.86 -47.05
N ILE A 434 -143.36 -81.80 -46.37
CA ILE A 434 -142.54 -81.52 -45.18
C ILE A 434 -141.30 -80.71 -45.56
N LYS A 435 -140.64 -81.08 -46.67
CA LYS A 435 -139.38 -80.45 -47.09
C LYS A 435 -139.50 -78.95 -47.36
N ALA A 436 -140.59 -78.50 -47.98
CA ALA A 436 -140.83 -77.07 -48.28
C ALA A 436 -141.05 -76.20 -47.02
N GLY A 437 -141.45 -76.80 -45.89
CA GLY A 437 -141.53 -76.09 -44.61
C GLY A 437 -140.16 -75.90 -43.94
N GLN A 438 -139.29 -76.91 -44.05
CA GLN A 438 -137.97 -76.93 -43.41
C GLN A 438 -137.02 -75.88 -44.01
N GLU A 439 -136.95 -75.77 -45.34
CA GLU A 439 -136.06 -74.84 -46.04
C GLU A 439 -136.30 -73.35 -45.65
N LYS A 440 -137.53 -73.00 -45.23
CA LYS A 440 -137.85 -71.64 -44.79
C LYS A 440 -137.39 -71.34 -43.35
N GLU A 441 -137.38 -72.33 -42.47
CA GLU A 441 -136.90 -72.18 -41.09
C GLU A 441 -135.36 -72.20 -41.04
N GLU A 442 -134.72 -73.00 -41.90
CA GLU A 442 -133.26 -73.03 -42.07
C GLU A 442 -132.70 -71.67 -42.51
N LEU A 443 -133.35 -71.01 -43.48
CA LEU A 443 -132.96 -69.66 -43.92
C LEU A 443 -132.99 -68.60 -42.81
N GLN A 444 -133.90 -68.73 -41.85
CA GLN A 444 -133.97 -67.78 -40.72
C GLN A 444 -132.90 -68.07 -39.66
N ARG A 445 -132.59 -69.35 -39.39
CA ARG A 445 -131.46 -69.73 -38.52
C ARG A 445 -130.10 -69.27 -39.07
N ILE A 446 -129.92 -69.35 -40.39
CA ILE A 446 -128.69 -68.84 -41.05
C ILE A 446 -128.54 -67.32 -40.86
N GLY A 447 -129.66 -66.57 -40.82
CA GLY A 447 -129.65 -65.14 -40.49
C GLY A 447 -129.15 -64.87 -39.07
N ASP A 448 -129.73 -65.53 -38.07
CA ASP A 448 -129.33 -65.39 -36.66
C ASP A 448 -127.87 -65.81 -36.43
N GLU A 449 -127.40 -66.86 -37.12
CA GLU A 449 -126.02 -67.35 -37.03
C GLU A 449 -125.00 -66.37 -37.65
N LEU A 450 -125.38 -65.63 -38.69
CA LEU A 450 -124.55 -64.57 -39.27
C LEU A 450 -124.47 -63.35 -38.35
N ASP A 451 -125.57 -62.94 -37.73
CA ASP A 451 -125.59 -61.86 -36.73
C ASP A 451 -124.75 -62.21 -35.49
N GLN A 452 -124.74 -63.47 -35.07
CA GLN A 452 -123.85 -63.97 -34.01
C GLN A 452 -122.37 -63.79 -34.39
N ARG A 453 -121.98 -64.24 -35.60
CA ARG A 453 -120.60 -64.11 -36.12
C ARG A 453 -120.16 -62.66 -36.29
N ILE A 454 -121.06 -61.73 -36.62
CA ILE A 454 -120.75 -60.29 -36.67
C ILE A 454 -120.39 -59.76 -35.28
N ARG A 455 -121.13 -60.14 -34.23
CA ARG A 455 -120.82 -59.72 -32.84
C ARG A 455 -119.49 -60.31 -32.34
N ASP A 456 -119.20 -61.55 -32.70
CA ASP A 456 -117.92 -62.18 -32.36
C ASP A 456 -116.75 -61.46 -33.06
N ALA A 457 -116.87 -61.16 -34.35
CA ALA A 457 -115.89 -60.38 -35.11
C ALA A 457 -115.70 -58.95 -34.58
N GLU A 458 -116.77 -58.29 -34.12
CA GLU A 458 -116.66 -57.00 -33.42
C GLU A 458 -115.92 -57.12 -32.08
N SER A 459 -116.13 -58.21 -31.34
CA SER A 459 -115.43 -58.49 -30.08
C SER A 459 -113.94 -58.73 -30.32
N GLU A 460 -113.58 -59.50 -31.36
CA GLU A 460 -112.20 -59.69 -31.80
C GLU A 460 -111.55 -58.38 -32.26
N SER A 461 -112.25 -57.53 -33.01
CA SER A 461 -111.73 -56.22 -33.43
C SER A 461 -111.40 -55.30 -32.24
N ARG A 462 -112.21 -55.35 -31.18
CA ARG A 462 -111.95 -54.64 -29.91
C ARG A 462 -110.75 -55.23 -29.17
N SER A 463 -110.62 -56.56 -29.12
CA SER A 463 -109.48 -57.22 -28.46
C SER A 463 -108.16 -56.96 -29.19
N LEU A 464 -108.18 -56.97 -30.53
CA LEU A 464 -107.03 -56.63 -31.38
C LEU A 464 -106.57 -55.19 -31.16
N SER A 465 -107.49 -54.22 -31.07
CA SER A 465 -107.14 -52.83 -30.70
C SER A 465 -106.41 -52.75 -29.35
N LEU A 466 -106.88 -53.51 -28.35
CA LEU A 466 -106.25 -53.58 -27.03
C LEU A 466 -104.81 -54.13 -27.10
N THR A 467 -104.57 -55.17 -27.90
CA THR A 467 -103.22 -55.72 -28.10
C THR A 467 -102.30 -54.75 -28.85
N LEU A 468 -102.84 -53.95 -29.77
CA LEU A 468 -102.08 -52.96 -30.55
C LEU A 468 -101.60 -51.81 -29.66
N ASP A 469 -102.42 -51.35 -28.71
CA ASP A 469 -102.01 -50.34 -27.74
C ASP A 469 -101.02 -50.88 -26.68
N GLN A 470 -101.13 -52.15 -26.29
CA GLN A 470 -100.10 -52.82 -25.47
C GLN A 470 -98.75 -52.91 -26.21
N LEU A 471 -98.75 -53.25 -27.50
CA LEU A 471 -97.55 -53.26 -28.35
C LEU A 471 -96.95 -51.86 -28.53
N ARG A 472 -97.78 -50.81 -28.63
CA ARG A 472 -97.32 -49.41 -28.64
C ARG A 472 -96.67 -49.02 -27.32
N ALA A 473 -97.25 -49.42 -26.18
CA ALA A 473 -96.68 -49.19 -24.86
C ALA A 473 -95.31 -49.88 -24.69
N ALA A 474 -95.20 -51.16 -25.06
CA ALA A 474 -93.94 -51.90 -25.03
C ALA A 474 -92.87 -51.28 -25.93
N ASN A 475 -93.21 -50.93 -27.18
CA ASN A 475 -92.29 -50.21 -28.08
C ASN A 475 -91.87 -48.84 -27.53
N GLY A 476 -92.76 -48.14 -26.81
CA GLY A 476 -92.43 -46.92 -26.10
C GLY A 476 -91.40 -47.12 -24.97
N GLN A 477 -91.50 -48.24 -24.25
CA GLN A 477 -90.53 -48.62 -23.22
C GLN A 477 -89.17 -48.99 -23.82
N PHE A 478 -89.13 -49.81 -24.88
CA PHE A 478 -87.88 -50.15 -25.57
C PHE A 478 -87.17 -48.93 -26.16
N ARG A 479 -87.91 -47.96 -26.73
CA ARG A 479 -87.31 -46.70 -27.20
C ARG A 479 -86.68 -45.88 -26.07
N ARG A 480 -87.29 -45.85 -24.88
CA ARG A 480 -86.71 -45.17 -23.71
C ARG A 480 -85.42 -45.86 -23.25
N ALA A 481 -85.46 -47.19 -23.10
CA ALA A 481 -84.30 -48.00 -22.72
C ALA A 481 -83.13 -47.92 -23.72
N LEU A 482 -83.40 -47.62 -25.00
CA LEU A 482 -82.39 -47.37 -26.03
C LEU A 482 -81.93 -45.88 -26.11
N SER A 483 -82.70 -44.95 -25.54
CA SER A 483 -82.38 -43.51 -25.53
C SER A 483 -81.68 -43.04 -24.26
N GLU A 484 -81.75 -43.82 -23.17
CA GLU A 484 -80.95 -43.58 -21.97
C GLU A 484 -79.49 -43.93 -22.28
N GLU A 485 -78.69 -42.91 -22.60
CA GLU A 485 -77.25 -43.05 -22.81
C GLU A 485 -76.61 -43.57 -21.52
N SER A 486 -76.11 -44.81 -21.56
CA SER A 486 -75.57 -45.51 -20.38
C SER A 486 -74.56 -44.65 -19.62
N SER A 487 -74.63 -44.66 -18.29
CA SER A 487 -73.68 -43.96 -17.42
C SER A 487 -72.22 -44.35 -17.69
N PHE A 488 -71.96 -45.54 -18.25
CA PHE A 488 -70.65 -45.96 -18.75
C PHE A 488 -70.12 -45.06 -19.88
N VAL A 489 -70.98 -44.63 -20.80
CA VAL A 489 -70.63 -43.76 -21.94
C VAL A 489 -70.40 -42.32 -21.46
N GLN A 490 -71.17 -41.84 -20.48
CA GLN A 490 -70.93 -40.55 -19.83
C GLN A 490 -69.59 -40.53 -19.10
N ASN A 491 -69.31 -41.55 -18.28
CA ASN A 491 -68.02 -41.70 -17.60
C ASN A 491 -66.85 -41.81 -18.59
N GLN A 492 -67.01 -42.48 -19.74
CA GLN A 492 -65.97 -42.48 -20.78
C GLN A 492 -65.74 -41.11 -21.42
N LYS A 493 -66.81 -40.31 -21.66
CA LYS A 493 -66.67 -38.94 -22.17
C LYS A 493 -65.92 -38.05 -21.16
N GLU A 494 -66.26 -38.12 -19.86
CA GLU A 494 -65.56 -37.37 -18.82
C GLU A 494 -64.07 -37.76 -18.72
N VAL A 495 -63.74 -39.06 -18.72
CA VAL A 495 -62.36 -39.55 -18.70
C VAL A 495 -61.58 -39.09 -19.95
N ARG A 496 -62.21 -39.10 -21.13
CA ARG A 496 -61.61 -38.57 -22.36
C ARG A 496 -61.36 -37.07 -22.26
N ASP A 497 -62.32 -36.29 -21.79
CA ASP A 497 -62.21 -34.84 -21.69
C ASP A 497 -61.14 -34.42 -20.66
N ASP A 498 -60.99 -35.16 -19.56
CA ASP A 498 -59.92 -34.95 -18.59
C ASP A 498 -58.53 -35.36 -19.12
N LEU A 499 -58.43 -36.43 -19.92
CA LEU A 499 -57.21 -36.76 -20.65
C LEU A 499 -56.85 -35.68 -21.70
N GLU A 500 -57.84 -35.11 -22.40
CA GLU A 500 -57.61 -34.01 -23.34
C GLU A 500 -57.19 -32.71 -22.64
N LYS A 501 -57.70 -32.42 -21.43
CA LYS A 501 -57.18 -31.33 -20.59
C LYS A 501 -55.74 -31.59 -20.18
N GLN A 502 -55.42 -32.77 -19.64
CA GLN A 502 -54.04 -33.11 -19.25
C GLN A 502 -53.06 -33.02 -20.42
N VAL A 503 -53.47 -33.40 -21.63
CA VAL A 503 -52.65 -33.25 -22.85
C VAL A 503 -52.48 -31.78 -23.26
N LYS A 504 -53.50 -30.92 -23.06
CA LYS A 504 -53.38 -29.46 -23.28
C LYS A 504 -52.45 -28.83 -22.24
N ASP A 505 -52.68 -29.06 -20.95
CA ASP A 505 -51.86 -28.55 -19.85
C ASP A 505 -50.38 -28.96 -20.00
N ALA A 506 -50.12 -30.20 -20.43
CA ALA A 506 -48.77 -30.68 -20.72
C ALA A 506 -48.13 -30.01 -21.95
N ARG A 507 -48.91 -29.69 -22.99
CA ARG A 507 -48.43 -28.94 -24.17
C ARG A 507 -48.12 -27.49 -23.81
N ASP A 508 -48.97 -26.85 -23.04
CA ASP A 508 -48.80 -25.46 -22.61
C ASP A 508 -47.61 -25.35 -21.64
N ALA A 509 -47.46 -26.29 -20.70
CA ALA A 509 -46.26 -26.38 -19.86
C ALA A 509 -44.96 -26.64 -20.64
N VAL A 510 -45.01 -27.29 -21.81
CA VAL A 510 -43.88 -27.42 -22.73
C VAL A 510 -43.64 -26.14 -23.54
N PHE A 511 -44.69 -25.41 -23.92
CA PHE A 511 -44.61 -24.11 -24.57
C PHE A 511 -43.93 -23.08 -23.64
N ASP A 512 -44.43 -22.93 -22.41
CA ASP A 512 -43.85 -22.12 -21.34
C ASP A 512 -42.35 -22.41 -21.13
N LYS A 513 -41.99 -23.69 -21.06
CA LYS A 513 -40.58 -24.11 -20.90
C LYS A 513 -39.74 -23.76 -22.11
N LYS A 514 -40.27 -23.86 -23.34
CA LYS A 514 -39.57 -23.45 -24.56
C LYS A 514 -39.41 -21.93 -24.65
N GLU A 515 -40.40 -21.16 -24.19
CA GLU A 515 -40.32 -19.70 -24.16
C GLU A 515 -39.31 -19.22 -23.11
N ARG A 516 -39.34 -19.76 -21.89
CA ARG A 516 -38.32 -19.49 -20.86
C ARG A 516 -36.91 -19.92 -21.31
N LEU A 517 -36.78 -21.04 -21.99
CA LEU A 517 -35.50 -21.50 -22.53
C LEU A 517 -34.99 -20.57 -23.64
N ARG A 518 -35.87 -20.01 -24.47
CA ARG A 518 -35.51 -18.99 -25.47
C ARG A 518 -35.06 -17.70 -24.80
N GLY A 519 -35.79 -17.21 -23.79
CA GLY A 519 -35.38 -16.03 -23.00
C GLY A 519 -34.00 -16.22 -22.36
N LEU A 520 -33.75 -17.38 -21.74
CA LEU A 520 -32.42 -17.71 -21.19
C LEU A 520 -31.32 -17.83 -22.27
N GLN A 521 -31.65 -18.25 -23.49
CA GLN A 521 -30.70 -18.26 -24.62
C GLN A 521 -30.39 -16.84 -25.11
N GLU A 522 -31.40 -15.96 -25.17
CA GLU A 522 -31.25 -14.55 -25.53
C GLU A 522 -30.42 -13.81 -24.47
N GLU A 523 -30.72 -13.98 -23.18
CA GLU A 523 -29.93 -13.46 -22.06
C GLU A 523 -28.47 -13.95 -22.12
N LEU A 524 -28.24 -15.26 -22.32
CA LEU A 524 -26.90 -15.83 -22.45
C LEU A 524 -26.14 -15.28 -23.67
N SER A 525 -26.84 -14.96 -24.77
CA SER A 525 -26.22 -14.32 -25.93
C SER A 525 -25.81 -12.88 -25.64
N ALA A 526 -26.68 -12.10 -24.98
CA ALA A 526 -26.38 -10.73 -24.56
C ALA A 526 -25.24 -10.66 -23.53
N GLU A 527 -25.14 -11.62 -22.60
CA GLU A 527 -23.99 -11.70 -21.68
C GLU A 527 -22.68 -12.05 -22.41
N ARG A 528 -22.71 -12.92 -23.43
CA ARG A 528 -21.54 -13.22 -24.26
C ARG A 528 -21.08 -12.01 -25.07
N GLU A 529 -22.00 -11.21 -25.61
CA GLU A 529 -21.67 -9.96 -26.30
C GLU A 529 -21.01 -8.95 -25.35
N ARG A 530 -21.61 -8.72 -24.17
CA ARG A 530 -21.02 -7.87 -23.11
C ARG A 530 -19.65 -8.37 -22.67
N PHE A 531 -19.45 -9.68 -22.58
CA PHE A 531 -18.16 -10.28 -22.25
C PHE A 531 -17.12 -9.98 -23.34
N HIS A 532 -17.45 -10.17 -24.62
CA HIS A 532 -16.55 -9.84 -25.73
C HIS A 532 -16.27 -8.34 -25.86
N GLU A 533 -17.22 -7.46 -25.53
CA GLU A 533 -16.98 -6.02 -25.42
C GLU A 533 -15.98 -5.70 -24.29
N ALA A 534 -16.14 -6.34 -23.13
CA ALA A 534 -15.18 -6.21 -22.02
C ALA A 534 -13.79 -6.74 -22.40
N GLU A 535 -13.69 -7.89 -23.09
CA GLU A 535 -12.41 -8.41 -23.60
C GLU A 535 -11.73 -7.44 -24.58
N ARG A 536 -12.49 -6.86 -25.52
CA ARG A 536 -11.98 -5.82 -26.44
C ARG A 536 -11.49 -4.59 -25.68
N PHE A 537 -12.22 -4.16 -24.66
CA PHE A 537 -11.82 -3.04 -23.79
C PHE A 537 -10.56 -3.34 -22.97
N PHE A 538 -10.42 -4.56 -22.42
CA PHE A 538 -9.19 -4.99 -21.77
C PHE A 538 -8.00 -5.07 -22.75
N HIS A 539 -8.24 -5.49 -23.99
CA HIS A 539 -7.21 -5.53 -25.02
C HIS A 539 -6.71 -4.11 -25.38
N THR A 540 -7.61 -3.14 -25.59
CA THR A 540 -7.21 -1.75 -25.89
C THR A 540 -6.54 -1.05 -24.71
N LEU A 541 -6.95 -1.34 -23.47
CA LEU A 541 -6.21 -0.89 -22.28
C LEU A 541 -4.81 -1.52 -22.21
N ARG A 542 -4.65 -2.78 -22.62
CA ARG A 542 -3.36 -3.48 -22.63
C ARG A 542 -2.41 -2.93 -23.69
N THR A 543 -2.89 -2.64 -24.90
CA THR A 543 -2.08 -2.00 -25.95
C THR A 543 -1.68 -0.58 -25.53
N ARG A 544 -2.62 0.23 -25.04
CA ARG A 544 -2.34 1.59 -24.52
C ARG A 544 -1.32 1.58 -23.37
N LYS A 545 -1.35 0.56 -22.50
CA LYS A 545 -0.32 0.35 -21.46
C LYS A 545 1.04 0.04 -22.08
N GLN A 546 1.11 -0.81 -23.11
CA GLN A 546 2.37 -1.12 -23.80
C GLN A 546 2.94 0.10 -24.54
N GLU A 547 2.11 0.89 -25.22
CA GLU A 547 2.48 2.18 -25.82
C GLU A 547 3.01 3.18 -24.78
N SER A 548 2.36 3.25 -23.61
CA SER A 548 2.81 4.10 -22.50
C SER A 548 4.15 3.64 -21.91
N ILE A 549 4.43 2.34 -21.90
CA ILE A 549 5.73 1.80 -21.49
C ILE A 549 6.79 2.12 -22.55
N ALA A 550 6.49 1.93 -23.84
CA ALA A 550 7.42 2.22 -24.93
C ALA A 550 7.80 3.72 -25.00
N THR A 551 6.84 4.62 -24.77
CA THR A 551 7.12 6.07 -24.69
C THR A 551 7.94 6.44 -23.45
N LEU A 552 7.67 5.84 -22.29
CA LEU A 552 8.52 6.01 -21.09
C LEU A 552 9.96 5.51 -21.29
N GLU A 553 10.16 4.39 -22.01
CA GLU A 553 11.50 3.93 -22.38
C GLU A 553 12.19 4.87 -23.37
N GLY A 554 11.46 5.41 -24.35
CA GLY A 554 11.97 6.44 -25.27
C GLY A 554 12.48 7.67 -24.52
N LEU A 555 11.64 8.23 -23.63
CA LEU A 555 11.99 9.38 -22.79
C LEU A 555 13.18 9.09 -21.87
N ARG A 556 13.32 7.87 -21.33
CA ARG A 556 14.51 7.48 -20.55
C ARG A 556 15.79 7.53 -21.39
N ARG A 557 15.77 6.94 -22.60
CA ARG A 557 16.91 6.98 -23.54
C ARG A 557 17.26 8.42 -23.94
N GLU A 558 16.25 9.29 -24.12
CA GLU A 558 16.48 10.72 -24.38
C GLU A 558 17.12 11.42 -23.18
N VAL A 559 16.64 11.20 -21.96
CA VAL A 559 17.23 11.77 -20.73
C VAL A 559 18.69 11.30 -20.57
N GLU A 560 19.00 10.03 -20.80
CA GLU A 560 20.37 9.50 -20.79
C GLU A 560 21.24 10.20 -21.85
N SER A 561 20.75 10.36 -23.08
CA SER A 561 21.43 11.09 -24.15
C SER A 561 21.70 12.57 -23.78
N GLN A 562 20.74 13.24 -23.14
CA GLN A 562 20.92 14.63 -22.68
C GLN A 562 21.89 14.72 -21.50
N GLN A 563 21.88 13.77 -20.56
CA GLN A 563 22.87 13.69 -19.49
C GLN A 563 24.28 13.48 -20.04
N GLU A 564 24.46 12.63 -21.06
CA GLU A 564 25.75 12.49 -21.74
C GLU A 564 26.19 13.77 -22.46
N LYS A 565 25.30 14.42 -23.21
CA LYS A 565 25.58 15.71 -23.86
C LYS A 565 26.02 16.76 -22.83
N LEU A 566 25.32 16.84 -21.70
CA LEU A 566 25.66 17.73 -20.59
C LEU A 566 27.03 17.38 -19.98
N ARG A 567 27.33 16.10 -19.70
CA ARG A 567 28.66 15.66 -19.23
C ARG A 567 29.76 16.08 -20.21
N ARG A 568 29.59 15.79 -21.51
CA ARG A 568 30.54 16.18 -22.57
C ARG A 568 30.71 17.69 -22.67
N ALA A 569 29.64 18.49 -22.51
CA ALA A 569 29.69 19.94 -22.51
C ALA A 569 30.42 20.50 -21.27
N VAL A 570 30.12 19.97 -20.09
CA VAL A 570 30.78 20.31 -18.82
C VAL A 570 32.28 20.00 -18.89
N ASP A 571 32.67 18.85 -19.45
CA ASP A 571 34.08 18.48 -19.58
C ASP A 571 34.82 19.32 -20.63
N ARG A 572 34.16 19.67 -21.75
CA ARG A 572 34.69 20.67 -22.70
C ARG A 572 34.88 22.03 -22.03
N HIS A 573 33.91 22.51 -21.24
CA HIS A 573 34.00 23.76 -20.50
C HIS A 573 35.14 23.73 -19.47
N LYS A 574 35.24 22.66 -18.65
CA LYS A 574 36.36 22.46 -17.71
C LYS A 574 37.72 22.48 -18.43
N ARG A 575 37.85 21.84 -19.59
CA ARG A 575 39.08 21.87 -20.41
C ARG A 575 39.38 23.27 -20.96
N ALA A 576 38.37 23.97 -21.48
CA ALA A 576 38.50 25.34 -21.98
C ALA A 576 38.91 26.32 -20.87
N VAL A 577 38.30 26.25 -19.68
CA VAL A 577 38.67 27.07 -18.52
C VAL A 577 40.10 26.77 -18.05
N LYS A 578 40.51 25.48 -18.01
CA LYS A 578 41.91 25.11 -17.72
C LYS A 578 42.89 25.68 -18.74
N LEU A 579 42.58 25.61 -20.03
CA LEU A 579 43.41 26.16 -21.12
C LEU A 579 43.47 27.69 -21.09
N ALA A 580 42.35 28.38 -20.85
CA ALA A 580 42.29 29.84 -20.78
C ALA A 580 43.05 30.40 -19.56
N ARG A 581 42.96 29.71 -18.40
CA ARG A 581 43.81 29.99 -17.23
C ARG A 581 45.30 29.76 -17.54
N LYS A 582 45.65 28.67 -18.23
CA LYS A 582 47.04 28.38 -18.64
C LYS A 582 47.59 29.41 -19.66
N LYS A 583 46.75 29.96 -20.53
CA LYS A 583 47.10 31.02 -21.51
C LYS A 583 47.00 32.45 -20.95
N LYS A 584 46.67 32.65 -19.67
CA LYS A 584 46.43 33.98 -19.05
C LYS A 584 45.36 34.84 -19.75
N LEU A 585 44.44 34.22 -20.49
CA LEU A 585 43.38 34.92 -21.25
C LEU A 585 42.12 35.22 -20.42
N LEU A 586 42.02 34.68 -19.19
CA LEU A 586 41.07 35.14 -18.19
C LEU A 586 41.81 35.77 -17.00
N PRO A 587 41.32 36.90 -16.46
CA PRO A 587 41.86 37.48 -15.24
C PRO A 587 41.60 36.57 -14.02
N PRO A 588 42.40 36.68 -12.94
CA PRO A 588 42.00 36.11 -11.65
C PRO A 588 40.68 36.74 -11.22
N ALA A 589 39.75 35.92 -10.70
CA ALA A 589 38.42 36.39 -10.33
C ALA A 589 38.52 37.50 -9.28
N LYS A 590 38.09 38.72 -9.64
CA LYS A 590 37.96 39.83 -8.70
C LYS A 590 36.69 39.63 -7.87
N PRO A 591 36.70 39.93 -6.56
CA PRO A 591 35.48 40.02 -5.77
C PRO A 591 34.65 41.21 -6.27
N VAL A 592 33.37 40.98 -6.55
CA VAL A 592 32.43 42.06 -6.90
C VAL A 592 31.79 42.56 -5.60
N SER A 593 31.96 43.85 -5.35
CA SER A 593 31.37 44.58 -4.23
C SER A 593 29.88 44.85 -4.44
N SER A 594 29.10 44.76 -3.36
CA SER A 594 27.84 45.47 -3.12
C SER A 594 27.99 47.01 -3.31
N PRO A 595 26.92 47.86 -3.36
CA PRO A 595 25.51 47.60 -2.99
C PRO A 595 24.42 48.25 -3.89
N SER A 596 23.15 47.90 -3.68
CA SER A 596 22.01 48.84 -3.78
C SER A 596 20.79 48.34 -3.00
N SER A 597 19.84 49.23 -2.70
CA SER A 597 18.83 49.04 -1.63
C SER A 597 17.37 49.00 -2.14
N ARG A 598 16.61 48.01 -1.64
CA ARG A 598 15.11 47.95 -1.60
C ARG A 598 14.41 47.80 -2.97
N PRO A 599 13.12 47.36 -3.02
CA PRO A 599 12.14 47.28 -1.92
C PRO A 599 12.00 45.93 -1.23
N THR A 600 11.43 46.02 -0.03
CA THR A 600 10.90 44.94 0.79
C THR A 600 9.88 44.08 0.05
N SER A 601 10.01 42.76 0.10
CA SER A 601 8.92 41.84 -0.22
C SER A 601 7.78 41.99 0.81
N PRO A 602 6.51 42.06 0.38
CA PRO A 602 5.34 42.14 1.27
C PRO A 602 5.10 40.81 2.02
N PRO A 603 4.26 40.81 3.08
CA PRO A 603 4.03 39.61 3.89
C PRO A 603 3.31 38.51 3.10
N SER A 604 3.69 37.26 3.35
CA SER A 604 3.00 36.07 2.85
C SER A 604 1.69 35.81 3.62
N SER A 605 0.75 36.73 3.49
CA SER A 605 -0.62 36.59 3.96
C SER A 605 -1.57 37.43 3.11
N LEU A 606 -2.11 36.82 2.06
CA LEU A 606 -3.49 36.97 1.55
C LEU A 606 -3.62 36.11 0.29
N GLY A 607 -4.73 35.39 0.16
CA GLY A 607 -4.97 34.49 -0.98
C GLY A 607 -5.26 35.26 -2.26
N PHE A 608 -5.16 34.58 -3.40
CA PHE A 608 -5.64 35.14 -4.67
C PHE A 608 -6.61 34.18 -5.39
N ASN A 609 -7.67 34.77 -5.94
CA ASN A 609 -8.75 34.09 -6.64
C ASN A 609 -8.37 33.74 -8.09
N PRO A 610 -9.01 32.73 -8.71
CA PRO A 610 -8.65 32.23 -10.03
C PRO A 610 -9.30 33.02 -11.18
N THR A 611 -9.25 34.36 -11.14
CA THR A 611 -9.75 35.22 -12.23
C THR A 611 -8.81 36.40 -12.47
N LEU A 612 -8.62 36.74 -13.76
CA LEU A 612 -7.80 37.85 -14.26
C LEU A 612 -6.27 37.68 -14.13
N GLN A 613 -5.65 37.00 -15.10
CA GLN A 613 -4.94 37.69 -16.19
C GLN A 613 -4.44 36.68 -17.25
N THR A 614 -4.76 36.95 -18.51
CA THR A 614 -4.34 36.17 -19.68
C THR A 614 -2.95 36.60 -20.15
N ASN A 615 -2.08 35.65 -20.45
CA ASN A 615 -0.81 35.94 -21.12
C ASN A 615 -1.09 36.16 -22.62
N LEU A 616 -0.75 37.36 -23.12
CA LEU A 616 -0.99 37.80 -24.51
C LEU A 616 -0.31 36.93 -25.59
N GLU A 617 0.61 36.04 -25.22
CA GLU A 617 1.33 35.18 -26.16
C GLU A 617 0.57 33.88 -26.51
N MET A 618 -0.58 33.61 -25.88
CA MET A 618 -1.39 32.40 -26.11
C MET A 618 -2.71 32.65 -26.85
N GLU A 619 -3.14 33.90 -27.05
CA GLU A 619 -4.44 34.23 -27.64
C GLU A 619 -4.65 33.70 -29.08
N PRO A 620 -3.75 33.89 -30.06
CA PRO A 620 -4.00 33.41 -31.44
C PRO A 620 -4.10 31.88 -31.53
N HIS A 621 -3.44 31.15 -30.63
CA HIS A 621 -3.56 29.69 -30.55
C HIS A 621 -4.88 29.26 -29.90
N LEU A 622 -5.36 29.98 -28.89
CA LEU A 622 -6.65 29.71 -28.24
C LEU A 622 -7.85 30.11 -29.12
N GLU A 623 -7.74 31.15 -29.93
CA GLU A 623 -8.76 31.54 -30.92
C GLU A 623 -8.86 30.52 -32.05
N SER A 624 -7.72 30.07 -32.61
CA SER A 624 -7.69 28.98 -33.59
C SER A 624 -8.37 27.71 -33.05
N LEU A 625 -8.09 27.35 -31.80
CA LEU A 625 -8.67 26.17 -31.13
C LEU A 625 -10.17 26.37 -30.82
N ARG A 626 -10.61 27.59 -30.51
CA ARG A 626 -12.04 27.95 -30.39
C ARG A 626 -12.79 27.84 -31.72
N HIS A 627 -12.22 28.33 -32.83
CA HIS A 627 -12.83 28.18 -34.14
C HIS A 627 -12.94 26.71 -34.57
N HIS A 628 -11.91 25.88 -34.33
CA HIS A 628 -12.00 24.44 -34.60
C HIS A 628 -13.09 23.76 -33.74
N LEU A 629 -13.22 24.11 -32.46
CA LEU A 629 -14.27 23.59 -31.58
C LEU A 629 -15.67 24.12 -31.92
N GLN A 630 -15.81 25.33 -32.47
CA GLN A 630 -17.09 25.85 -32.97
C GLN A 630 -17.49 25.19 -34.29
N ALA A 631 -16.54 24.98 -35.22
CA ALA A 631 -16.78 24.24 -36.45
C ALA A 631 -17.22 22.79 -36.15
N LEU A 632 -16.52 22.11 -35.22
CA LEU A 632 -16.91 20.76 -34.77
C LEU A 632 -18.28 20.71 -34.09
N ARG A 633 -18.70 21.76 -33.38
CA ARG A 633 -20.06 21.85 -32.80
C ARG A 633 -21.13 22.13 -33.85
N ALA A 634 -20.82 22.92 -34.88
CA ALA A 634 -21.72 23.19 -36.00
C ALA A 634 -21.85 22.01 -36.97
N SER A 635 -20.97 21.01 -36.91
CA SER A 635 -21.08 19.74 -37.64
C SER A 635 -21.68 18.59 -36.82
N LEU A 636 -22.09 18.85 -35.58
CA LEU A 636 -22.66 17.87 -34.64
C LEU A 636 -24.06 18.26 -34.14
N ALA A 637 -24.67 19.25 -34.80
CA ALA A 637 -26.06 19.68 -34.68
C ALA A 637 -26.67 19.78 -36.09
#